data_AF-A0A6G0J8R3-F1
#
_entry.id   AF-A0A6G0J8R3-F1
#
_cell.length_a   1.000
_cell.length_b   1.000
_cell.length_c   1.000
_cell.angle_alpha   90.00
_cell.angle_beta   90.00
_cell.angle_gamma   90.00
#
_symmetry.space_group_name_H-M   'P 1'
#
loop_
_entity.id
_entity.type
_entity.pdbx_description
1 polymer ?
#
loop_
_entity_poly.entity_id
_entity_poly.type
_entity_poly.pdbx_seq_one_letter_code
_entity_poly.pdbx_strand_id
1 'polypeptide(L)'
;MMMAAAGPPSSSGFLPLLESLEDSAAGQSEQTDAYLTIANRLSGEEGRQFLPAVEKHFSRLGKVTLAHISSSNVELSQAALQALGFCVYHSRVVSAGPETFATEILSTLCSLVVKSTDKNTCTRALWVISKQSFSPDVVGKKVPAILGTLESVWSREDIQSVVMEHEALNVVIRMLEQVPGQMGEGAVRWAKLVIPLVVHSASKVRLRAAAAMELGMPLLLEKQMEVAAIIEPMMSSKLIPELQKLFMSKNETNVLKLWPLFVKLLGKLLHRGGPFINSLLHLEELGFRSSSPTIKKIAFIAWKSLIDNFALNPDILCSAKRMKLLMQPLASIHVRTEALLLTKVEVWWYLVVQLGPNLSPNFDQVSVPLLQCTIGSDSSSVPVTASRPVSQNGASTPSTPKTPFSTSANTSLMSLNSSVHVPSTFPSIQLLGLEMLLHYFLGAEVIATAAKNKLILSLEPLNHSLLSGASSFTKHAAVLTSSIRDGFTNVGKEAPDSLLAVIWRNLVQFVNLTIESGSKKDRQGCEVLTLMLQALQSIVTSEALPAHKVLILLEATVKGIPHRVLGSASYQVGKMDVLNGTPALFLILLLYDSSLLTAYIEDERFFQCLQMLVGCGLSGPTSPLAFGEAVLGAMGRSAGFPTEQGAAVEDVERDGQPTDRHHHTV
;
A
#
# COMPACT_ATOMS: atom_id res chain seq x y z
N MET A 1 45.27 73.53 -5.91
CA MET A 1 46.19 72.62 -6.63
C MET A 1 46.34 71.37 -5.76
N MET A 2 45.39 70.44 -5.87
CA MET A 2 45.34 69.22 -5.05
C MET A 2 46.22 68.15 -5.69
N MET A 3 47.18 67.64 -4.92
CA MET A 3 47.95 66.47 -5.29
C MET A 3 47.06 65.23 -5.27
N ALA A 4 47.12 64.47 -6.36
CA ALA A 4 46.54 63.15 -6.47
C ALA A 4 47.29 62.18 -5.53
N ALA A 5 46.60 61.73 -4.48
CA ALA A 5 47.02 60.57 -3.73
C ALA A 5 46.75 59.33 -4.58
N ALA A 6 47.81 58.60 -4.90
CA ALA A 6 47.72 57.26 -5.47
C ALA A 6 46.90 56.37 -4.53
N GLY A 7 45.79 55.81 -5.02
CA GLY A 7 45.07 54.76 -4.32
C GLY A 7 45.93 53.51 -4.18
N PRO A 8 45.77 52.73 -3.09
CA PRO A 8 46.57 51.53 -2.86
C PRO A 8 46.29 50.46 -3.94
N PRO A 9 47.28 49.61 -4.28
CA PRO A 9 47.14 48.59 -5.29
C PRO A 9 46.13 47.52 -4.84
N SER A 10 45.37 47.01 -5.79
CA SER A 10 44.39 45.94 -5.65
C SER A 10 44.96 44.69 -4.97
N SER A 11 44.72 44.55 -3.66
CA SER A 11 44.94 43.32 -2.88
C SER A 11 43.85 42.24 -3.10
N SER A 12 43.10 42.33 -4.21
CA SER A 12 41.93 41.52 -4.52
C SER A 12 42.21 40.30 -5.41
N GLY A 13 43.43 40.12 -5.93
CA GLY A 13 43.78 39.02 -6.84
C GLY A 13 44.03 37.66 -6.16
N PHE A 14 43.81 36.56 -6.89
CA PHE A 14 44.17 35.20 -6.45
C PHE A 14 45.68 34.93 -6.48
N LEU A 15 46.40 35.53 -7.45
CA LEU A 15 47.83 35.30 -7.67
C LEU A 15 48.73 35.62 -6.45
N PRO A 16 48.57 36.76 -5.75
CA PRO A 16 49.38 37.04 -4.55
C PRO A 16 49.19 36.01 -3.44
N LEU A 17 47.97 35.49 -3.28
CA LEU A 17 47.70 34.42 -2.30
C LEU A 17 48.39 33.12 -2.72
N LEU A 18 48.36 32.79 -4.01
CA LEU A 18 49.05 31.62 -4.54
C LEU A 18 50.58 31.74 -4.41
N GLU A 19 51.15 32.90 -4.65
CA GLU A 19 52.58 33.16 -4.53
C GLU A 19 53.06 33.03 -3.08
N SER A 20 52.29 33.54 -2.11
CA SER A 20 52.56 33.33 -0.67
C SER A 20 52.53 31.84 -0.28
N LEU A 21 51.66 31.05 -0.90
CA LEU A 21 51.62 29.60 -0.70
C LEU A 21 52.82 28.87 -1.33
N GLU A 22 53.29 29.32 -2.50
CA GLU A 22 54.45 28.74 -3.19
C GLU A 22 55.79 29.12 -2.54
N ASP A 23 55.83 30.21 -1.76
CA ASP A 23 57.05 30.67 -1.10
C ASP A 23 57.41 29.78 0.10
N SER A 24 58.53 29.07 -0.03
CA SER A 24 59.12 28.26 1.04
C SER A 24 59.68 29.08 2.21
N ALA A 25 59.93 30.38 2.02
CA ALA A 25 60.39 31.29 3.06
C ALA A 25 59.24 31.94 3.85
N ALA A 26 58.00 31.86 3.34
CA ALA A 26 56.83 32.37 4.03
C ALA A 26 56.57 31.60 5.34
N GLY A 27 56.15 32.33 6.38
CA GLY A 27 55.81 31.71 7.67
C GLY A 27 54.58 30.81 7.55
N GLN A 28 54.51 29.73 8.33
CA GLN A 28 53.35 28.82 8.32
C GLN A 28 52.02 29.53 8.66
N SER A 29 52.07 30.58 9.48
CA SER A 29 50.90 31.43 9.78
C SER A 29 50.41 32.18 8.54
N GLU A 30 51.33 32.71 7.73
CA GLU A 30 50.99 33.44 6.51
C GLU A 30 50.37 32.51 5.46
N GLN A 31 50.95 31.32 5.30
CA GLN A 31 50.42 30.28 4.41
C GLN A 31 49.03 29.80 4.86
N THR A 32 48.80 29.70 6.17
CA THR A 32 47.49 29.34 6.73
C THR A 32 46.45 30.42 6.43
N ASP A 33 46.78 31.69 6.66
CA ASP A 33 45.90 32.82 6.35
C ASP A 33 45.58 32.93 4.85
N ALA A 34 46.55 32.63 3.98
CA ALA A 34 46.34 32.58 2.54
C ALA A 34 45.29 31.51 2.16
N TYR A 35 45.39 30.29 2.69
CA TYR A 35 44.39 29.25 2.46
C TYR A 35 43.01 29.61 3.02
N LEU A 36 42.94 30.15 4.23
CA LEU A 36 41.67 30.59 4.83
C LEU A 36 41.02 31.70 4.02
N THR A 37 41.81 32.63 3.49
CA THR A 37 41.33 33.69 2.59
C THR A 37 40.78 33.11 1.29
N ILE A 38 41.49 32.16 0.67
CA ILE A 38 41.03 31.44 -0.53
C ILE A 38 39.70 30.73 -0.25
N ALA A 39 39.61 29.98 0.85
CA ALA A 39 38.40 29.25 1.23
C ALA A 39 37.21 30.19 1.48
N ASN A 40 37.42 31.28 2.23
CA ASN A 40 36.38 32.27 2.52
C ASN A 40 35.84 32.91 1.24
N ARG A 41 36.72 33.33 0.32
CA ARG A 41 36.32 33.93 -0.96
C ARG A 41 35.57 32.94 -1.86
N LEU A 42 35.97 31.67 -1.89
CA LEU A 42 35.26 30.63 -2.66
C LEU A 42 33.88 30.31 -2.07
N SER A 43 33.73 30.42 -0.75
CA SER A 43 32.45 30.14 -0.08
C SER A 43 31.46 31.31 -0.06
N GLY A 44 31.92 32.55 -0.30
CA GLY A 44 31.14 33.79 -0.23
C GLY A 44 30.67 34.33 -1.59
N GLU A 45 30.05 35.51 -1.59
CA GLU A 45 29.49 36.14 -2.80
C GLU A 45 30.55 36.50 -3.86
N GLU A 46 31.80 36.75 -3.44
CA GLU A 46 32.94 37.01 -4.31
C GLU A 46 33.37 35.79 -5.15
N GLY A 47 32.87 34.59 -4.81
CA GLY A 47 33.25 33.34 -5.47
C GLY A 47 33.08 33.38 -6.98
N ARG A 48 32.08 34.09 -7.53
CA ARG A 48 31.86 34.20 -8.98
C ARG A 48 32.99 34.92 -9.72
N GLN A 49 33.63 35.90 -9.09
CA GLN A 49 34.73 36.67 -9.69
C GLN A 49 36.09 36.00 -9.42
N PHE A 50 36.19 35.29 -8.31
CA PHE A 50 37.41 34.62 -7.88
C PHE A 50 37.63 33.26 -8.58
N LEU A 51 36.56 32.52 -8.88
CA LEU A 51 36.61 31.17 -9.44
C LEU A 51 37.38 31.07 -10.77
N PRO A 52 37.22 31.96 -11.77
CA PRO A 52 37.98 31.86 -13.03
C PRO A 52 39.50 31.96 -12.84
N ALA A 53 39.95 32.73 -11.85
CA ALA A 53 41.38 32.82 -11.54
C ALA A 53 41.91 31.53 -10.89
N VAL A 54 41.09 30.91 -10.02
CA VAL A 54 41.38 29.59 -9.44
C VAL A 54 41.40 28.52 -10.52
N GLU A 55 40.42 28.51 -11.44
CA GLU A 55 40.37 27.58 -12.60
C GLU A 55 41.66 27.64 -13.42
N LYS A 56 42.09 28.86 -13.80
CA LYS A 56 43.31 29.08 -14.60
C LYS A 56 44.58 28.57 -13.91
N HIS A 57 44.65 28.62 -12.60
CA HIS A 57 45.86 28.35 -11.82
C HIS A 57 45.72 27.11 -10.92
N PHE A 58 44.69 26.28 -11.13
CA PHE A 58 44.39 25.13 -10.27
C PHE A 58 45.54 24.12 -10.21
N SER A 59 46.23 23.90 -11.33
CA SER A 59 47.41 23.02 -11.37
C SER A 59 48.56 23.48 -10.47
N ARG A 60 48.75 24.81 -10.30
CA ARG A 60 49.75 25.38 -9.39
C ARG A 60 49.30 25.26 -7.94
N LEU A 61 48.11 25.76 -7.65
CA LEU A 61 47.50 25.70 -6.32
C LEU A 61 47.48 24.26 -5.80
N GLY A 62 47.06 23.34 -6.65
CA GLY A 62 46.95 21.94 -6.32
C GLY A 62 48.28 21.29 -5.92
N LYS A 63 49.37 21.56 -6.64
CA LYS A 63 50.70 21.01 -6.30
C LYS A 63 51.15 21.43 -4.90
N VAL A 64 51.01 22.72 -4.59
CA VAL A 64 51.35 23.26 -3.26
C VAL A 64 50.41 22.68 -2.20
N THR A 65 49.13 22.58 -2.51
CA THR A 65 48.11 22.00 -1.63
C THR A 65 48.46 20.55 -1.26
N LEU A 66 48.87 19.72 -2.22
CA LEU A 66 49.26 18.33 -1.96
C LEU A 66 50.42 18.20 -0.95
N ALA A 67 51.38 19.13 -1.00
CA ALA A 67 52.46 19.19 -0.01
C ALA A 67 51.93 19.62 1.37
N HIS A 68 51.11 20.68 1.41
CA HIS A 68 50.65 21.28 2.66
C HIS A 68 49.60 20.43 3.40
N ILE A 69 48.75 19.66 2.70
CA ILE A 69 47.81 18.73 3.37
C ILE A 69 48.52 17.60 4.13
N SER A 70 49.75 17.26 3.72
CA SER A 70 50.57 16.24 4.39
C SER A 70 51.57 16.85 5.40
N SER A 71 51.46 18.16 5.68
CA SER A 71 52.31 18.86 6.64
C SER A 71 52.13 18.32 8.06
N SER A 72 53.19 18.39 8.87
CA SER A 72 53.11 18.13 10.31
C SER A 72 52.36 19.22 11.08
N ASN A 73 52.19 20.40 10.49
CA ASN A 73 51.36 21.46 11.07
C ASN A 73 49.88 21.20 10.77
N VAL A 74 49.11 20.91 11.82
CA VAL A 74 47.68 20.59 11.75
C VAL A 74 46.85 21.76 11.24
N GLU A 75 47.15 23.00 11.64
CA GLU A 75 46.40 24.20 11.22
C GLU A 75 46.57 24.44 9.73
N LEU A 76 47.82 24.36 9.24
CA LEU A 76 48.13 24.49 7.82
C LEU A 76 47.48 23.38 7.00
N SER A 77 47.58 22.11 7.46
CA SER A 77 46.94 20.97 6.79
C SER A 77 45.42 21.14 6.70
N GLN A 78 44.77 21.56 7.78
CA GLN A 78 43.33 21.78 7.81
C GLN A 78 42.89 22.95 6.92
N ALA A 79 43.63 24.07 6.91
CA ALA A 79 43.35 25.21 6.04
C ALA A 79 43.50 24.82 4.56
N ALA A 80 44.56 24.07 4.23
CA ALA A 80 44.79 23.54 2.89
C ALA A 80 43.66 22.60 2.45
N LEU A 81 43.21 21.67 3.31
CA LEU A 81 42.06 20.79 3.05
C LEU A 81 40.76 21.57 2.83
N GLN A 82 40.53 22.63 3.60
CA GLN A 82 39.34 23.46 3.46
C GLN A 82 39.31 24.17 2.11
N ALA A 83 40.41 24.83 1.73
CA ALA A 83 40.55 25.47 0.42
C ALA A 83 40.40 24.44 -0.71
N LEU A 84 41.04 23.27 -0.57
CA LEU A 84 40.95 22.19 -1.56
C LEU A 84 39.51 21.73 -1.78
N GLY A 85 38.75 21.50 -0.71
CA GLY A 85 37.37 21.02 -0.82
C GLY A 85 36.45 21.98 -1.56
N PHE A 86 36.59 23.29 -1.35
CA PHE A 86 35.87 24.28 -2.15
C PHE A 86 36.34 24.29 -3.62
N CYS A 87 37.63 24.11 -3.88
CA CYS A 87 38.14 24.03 -5.26
C CYS A 87 37.57 22.80 -5.99
N VAL A 88 37.71 21.60 -5.40
CA VAL A 88 37.34 20.34 -6.06
C VAL A 88 35.82 20.13 -6.15
N TYR A 89 35.04 20.89 -5.39
CA TYR A 89 33.58 20.92 -5.50
C TYR A 89 33.12 21.44 -6.87
N HIS A 90 33.83 22.42 -7.44
CA HIS A 90 33.47 23.02 -8.72
C HIS A 90 34.01 22.21 -9.90
N SER A 91 33.12 21.64 -10.71
CA SER A 91 33.49 20.83 -11.89
C SER A 91 34.38 21.58 -12.88
N ARG A 92 34.18 22.90 -13.06
CA ARG A 92 35.00 23.74 -13.95
C ARG A 92 36.47 23.83 -13.52
N VAL A 93 36.72 23.95 -12.21
CA VAL A 93 38.07 23.99 -11.64
C VAL A 93 38.76 22.66 -11.87
N VAL A 94 38.04 21.58 -11.58
CA VAL A 94 38.56 20.22 -11.73
C VAL A 94 38.87 19.87 -13.20
N SER A 95 38.05 20.31 -14.15
CA SER A 95 38.29 20.09 -15.59
C SER A 95 39.49 20.87 -16.15
N ALA A 96 39.96 21.92 -15.46
CA ALA A 96 41.12 22.68 -15.87
C ALA A 96 42.46 22.03 -15.46
N GLY A 97 42.41 21.03 -14.57
CA GLY A 97 43.59 20.29 -14.11
C GLY A 97 43.87 19.01 -14.92
N PRO A 98 45.12 18.51 -14.94
CA PRO A 98 45.45 17.20 -15.49
C PRO A 98 44.70 16.06 -14.78
N GLU A 99 44.28 15.02 -15.49
CA GLU A 99 43.61 13.85 -14.87
C GLU A 99 44.49 13.11 -13.85
N THR A 100 45.81 13.11 -14.04
CA THR A 100 46.79 12.57 -13.08
C THR A 100 46.68 13.24 -11.71
N PHE A 101 46.30 14.51 -11.71
CA PHE A 101 46.21 15.33 -10.51
C PHE A 101 45.05 14.91 -9.60
N ALA A 102 43.89 14.58 -10.19
CA ALA A 102 42.75 14.03 -9.45
C ALA A 102 43.11 12.68 -8.77
N THR A 103 43.87 11.86 -9.48
CA THR A 103 44.36 10.56 -8.99
C THR A 103 45.31 10.72 -7.79
N GLU A 104 46.23 11.69 -7.87
CA GLU A 104 47.15 12.04 -6.78
C GLU A 104 46.40 12.59 -5.57
N ILE A 105 45.49 13.56 -5.76
CA ILE A 105 44.67 14.12 -4.67
C ILE A 105 43.94 13.02 -3.91
N LEU A 106 43.19 12.16 -4.60
CA LEU A 106 42.43 11.09 -3.94
C LEU A 106 43.36 10.14 -3.18
N SER A 107 44.53 9.81 -3.73
CA SER A 107 45.49 8.93 -3.07
C SER A 107 46.09 9.56 -1.81
N THR A 108 46.44 10.84 -1.88
CA THR A 108 46.98 11.60 -0.73
C THR A 108 45.94 11.77 0.36
N LEU A 109 44.68 12.10 0.00
CA LEU A 109 43.58 12.18 0.96
C LEU A 109 43.32 10.82 1.64
N CYS A 110 43.29 9.73 0.88
CA CYS A 110 43.16 8.38 1.43
C CYS A 110 44.30 8.04 2.40
N SER A 111 45.55 8.34 2.02
CA SER A 111 46.72 8.16 2.89
C SER A 111 46.64 9.04 4.15
N LEU A 112 46.18 10.28 4.03
CA LEU A 112 46.08 11.23 5.14
C LEU A 112 45.07 10.73 6.19
N VAL A 113 43.90 10.26 5.76
CA VAL A 113 42.88 9.69 6.67
C VAL A 113 43.43 8.48 7.43
N VAL A 114 44.21 7.63 6.77
CA VAL A 114 44.81 6.44 7.40
C VAL A 114 45.89 6.83 8.42
N LYS A 115 46.75 7.81 8.10
CA LYS A 115 47.96 8.14 8.88
C LYS A 115 47.76 9.19 9.97
N SER A 116 46.84 10.14 9.79
CA SER A 116 46.69 11.28 10.70
C SER A 116 46.16 10.85 12.07
N THR A 117 46.73 11.39 13.15
CA THR A 117 46.22 11.22 14.52
C THR A 117 45.22 12.30 14.92
N ASP A 118 45.02 13.33 14.09
CA ASP A 118 44.05 14.39 14.33
C ASP A 118 42.70 14.09 13.67
N LYS A 119 41.65 13.98 14.49
CA LYS A 119 40.28 13.68 14.05
C LYS A 119 39.70 14.73 13.10
N ASN A 120 40.07 16.00 13.28
CA ASN A 120 39.53 17.10 12.48
C ASN A 120 40.12 17.08 11.07
N THR A 121 41.42 16.80 10.95
CA THR A 121 42.12 16.58 9.68
C THR A 121 41.52 15.41 8.93
N CYS A 122 41.30 14.26 9.59
CA CYS A 122 40.62 13.11 8.96
C CYS A 122 39.21 13.45 8.48
N THR A 123 38.43 14.15 9.31
CA THR A 123 37.05 14.57 9.00
C THR A 123 37.04 15.50 7.78
N ARG A 124 37.93 16.50 7.73
CA ARG A 124 38.05 17.41 6.58
C ARG A 124 38.49 16.67 5.32
N ALA A 125 39.42 15.73 5.43
CA ALA A 125 39.86 14.93 4.28
C ALA A 125 38.71 14.08 3.72
N LEU A 126 37.92 13.42 4.56
CA LEU A 126 36.70 12.72 4.15
C LEU A 126 35.70 13.66 3.47
N TRP A 127 35.56 14.88 3.99
CA TRP A 127 34.70 15.90 3.37
C TRP A 127 35.17 16.31 1.97
N VAL A 128 36.47 16.47 1.76
CA VAL A 128 37.01 16.71 0.41
C VAL A 128 36.68 15.54 -0.52
N ILE A 129 36.85 14.29 -0.06
CA ILE A 129 36.51 13.09 -0.84
C ILE A 129 35.01 13.03 -1.17
N SER A 130 34.13 13.48 -0.27
CA SER A 130 32.68 13.45 -0.49
C SER A 130 32.17 14.60 -1.38
N LYS A 131 32.90 15.71 -1.46
CA LYS A 131 32.50 16.92 -2.22
C LYS A 131 33.11 17.04 -3.60
N GLN A 132 34.14 16.25 -3.92
CA GLN A 132 34.81 16.35 -5.21
C GLN A 132 33.89 16.10 -6.42
N SER A 133 34.24 16.75 -7.53
CA SER A 133 33.60 16.66 -8.84
C SER A 133 34.57 16.18 -9.94
N PHE A 134 35.49 15.26 -9.59
CA PHE A 134 36.38 14.57 -10.53
C PHE A 134 35.61 13.70 -11.54
N SER A 135 36.26 13.35 -12.65
CA SER A 135 35.68 12.45 -13.65
C SER A 135 35.31 11.10 -13.02
N PRO A 136 34.11 10.54 -13.30
CA PRO A 136 33.71 9.21 -12.86
C PRO A 136 34.74 8.12 -13.21
N ASP A 137 35.45 8.23 -14.34
CA ASP A 137 36.47 7.26 -14.75
C ASP A 137 37.67 7.22 -13.78
N VAL A 138 38.09 8.39 -13.29
CA VAL A 138 39.19 8.52 -12.32
C VAL A 138 38.74 8.01 -10.96
N VAL A 139 37.55 8.41 -10.52
CA VAL A 139 36.98 8.01 -9.22
C VAL A 139 36.73 6.50 -9.18
N GLY A 140 36.20 5.93 -10.26
CA GLY A 140 35.91 4.50 -10.37
C GLY A 140 37.15 3.64 -10.13
N LYS A 141 38.30 4.02 -10.71
CA LYS A 141 39.60 3.37 -10.48
C LYS A 141 40.10 3.47 -9.03
N LYS A 142 39.62 4.46 -8.27
CA LYS A 142 40.01 4.70 -6.87
C LYS A 142 39.03 4.16 -5.84
N VAL A 143 37.86 3.66 -6.23
CA VAL A 143 36.86 3.05 -5.32
C VAL A 143 37.48 2.00 -4.38
N PRO A 144 38.33 1.05 -4.84
CA PRO A 144 38.91 0.05 -3.93
C PRO A 144 39.76 0.67 -2.81
N ALA A 145 40.52 1.73 -3.13
CA ALA A 145 41.35 2.46 -2.18
C ALA A 145 40.49 3.29 -1.21
N ILE A 146 39.48 3.99 -1.72
CA ILE A 146 38.53 4.77 -0.90
C ILE A 146 37.80 3.86 0.10
N LEU A 147 37.29 2.70 -0.36
CA LEU A 147 36.66 1.72 0.53
C LEU A 147 37.65 1.18 1.59
N GLY A 148 38.91 0.94 1.21
CA GLY A 148 39.94 0.53 2.16
C GLY A 148 40.22 1.61 3.22
N THR A 149 40.22 2.88 2.82
CA THR A 149 40.29 4.01 3.75
C THR A 149 39.09 4.04 4.70
N LEU A 150 37.87 3.88 4.20
CA LEU A 150 36.67 3.87 5.05
C LEU A 150 36.64 2.69 6.04
N GLU A 151 37.13 1.51 5.62
CA GLU A 151 37.30 0.37 6.52
C GLU A 151 38.32 0.66 7.63
N SER A 152 39.43 1.35 7.31
CA SER A 152 40.42 1.74 8.32
C SER A 152 39.87 2.73 9.34
N VAL A 153 39.02 3.67 8.92
CA VAL A 153 38.34 4.62 9.82
C VAL A 153 37.53 3.87 10.88
N TRP A 154 36.92 2.76 10.49
CA TRP A 154 36.09 1.95 11.39
C TRP A 154 36.89 1.15 12.43
N SER A 155 38.18 0.90 12.16
CA SER A 155 39.07 0.21 13.09
C SER A 155 39.76 1.14 14.09
N ARG A 156 39.59 2.46 13.96
CA ARG A 156 40.33 3.47 14.71
C ARG A 156 39.53 4.08 15.85
N GLU A 157 39.45 3.34 16.96
CA GLU A 157 38.77 3.78 18.18
C GLU A 157 39.41 5.03 18.81
N ASP A 158 40.69 5.33 18.51
CA ASP A 158 41.46 6.46 19.05
C ASP A 158 40.97 7.84 18.59
N ILE A 159 40.40 7.92 17.38
CA ILE A 159 39.94 9.18 16.76
C ILE A 159 38.48 9.14 16.30
N GLN A 160 37.77 8.06 16.59
CA GLN A 160 36.38 7.89 16.16
C GLN A 160 35.49 9.01 16.72
N SER A 161 34.65 9.59 15.85
CA SER A 161 33.69 10.61 16.26
C SER A 161 32.45 10.60 15.37
N VAL A 162 31.34 11.06 15.92
CA VAL A 162 30.04 11.14 15.22
C VAL A 162 30.13 11.94 13.91
N VAL A 163 30.96 13.00 13.88
CA VAL A 163 31.14 13.83 12.69
C VAL A 163 31.93 13.07 11.61
N MET A 164 32.97 12.33 12.02
CA MET A 164 33.78 11.52 11.12
C MET A 164 32.97 10.37 10.50
N GLU A 165 32.12 9.70 11.29
CA GLU A 165 31.21 8.65 10.79
C GLU A 165 30.16 9.23 9.82
N HIS A 166 29.61 10.40 10.13
CA HIS A 166 28.71 11.11 9.23
C HIS A 166 29.39 11.45 7.90
N GLU A 167 30.65 11.87 7.93
CA GLU A 167 31.38 12.21 6.72
C GLU A 167 31.81 10.98 5.91
N ALA A 168 32.15 9.88 6.59
CA ALA A 168 32.35 8.58 5.94
C ALA A 168 31.10 8.12 5.16
N LEU A 169 29.91 8.32 5.73
CA LEU A 169 28.65 8.04 5.04
C LEU A 169 28.42 8.97 3.82
N ASN A 170 28.83 10.24 3.91
CA ASN A 170 28.79 11.16 2.77
C ASN A 170 29.68 10.68 1.62
N VAL A 171 30.86 10.14 1.93
CA VAL A 171 31.73 9.52 0.93
C VAL A 171 31.02 8.35 0.25
N VAL A 172 30.41 7.43 1.01
CA VAL A 172 29.67 6.29 0.43
C VAL A 172 28.55 6.78 -0.49
N ILE A 173 27.73 7.73 -0.05
CA ILE A 173 26.65 8.31 -0.86
C ILE A 173 27.21 8.93 -2.14
N ARG A 174 28.29 9.71 -2.04
CA ARG A 174 28.92 10.31 -3.22
C ARG A 174 29.39 9.25 -4.22
N MET A 175 29.99 8.16 -3.74
CA MET A 175 30.42 7.06 -4.60
C MET A 175 29.24 6.33 -5.25
N LEU A 176 28.14 6.11 -4.51
CA LEU A 176 26.92 5.50 -5.05
C LEU A 176 26.30 6.34 -6.17
N GLU A 177 26.30 7.67 -6.03
CA GLU A 177 25.79 8.60 -7.04
C GLU A 177 26.70 8.70 -8.27
N GLN A 178 28.01 8.69 -8.07
CA GLN A 178 28.99 8.99 -9.12
C GLN A 178 29.46 7.76 -9.90
N VAL A 179 29.62 6.61 -9.22
CA VAL A 179 30.25 5.39 -9.77
C VAL A 179 29.49 4.12 -9.32
N PRO A 180 28.19 3.98 -9.64
CA PRO A 180 27.35 2.88 -9.15
C PRO A 180 27.86 1.49 -9.56
N GLY A 181 28.44 1.34 -10.76
CA GLY A 181 28.97 0.06 -11.23
C GLY A 181 30.09 -0.48 -10.33
N GLN A 182 31.10 0.34 -10.02
CA GLN A 182 32.20 -0.03 -9.14
C GLN A 182 31.74 -0.18 -7.68
N MET A 183 30.75 0.60 -7.25
CA MET A 183 30.13 0.40 -5.94
C MET A 183 29.33 -0.90 -5.84
N GLY A 184 28.77 -1.41 -6.94
CA GLY A 184 28.14 -2.73 -7.02
C GLY A 184 29.15 -3.86 -6.81
N GLU A 185 30.34 -3.75 -7.42
CA GLU A 185 31.43 -4.69 -7.17
C GLU A 185 31.82 -4.72 -5.68
N GLY A 186 31.89 -3.54 -5.06
CA GLY A 186 32.20 -3.33 -3.65
C GLY A 186 31.02 -3.48 -2.67
N ALA A 187 29.83 -3.91 -3.11
CA ALA A 187 28.58 -3.92 -2.33
C ALA A 187 28.74 -4.47 -0.90
N VAL A 188 29.32 -5.66 -0.78
CA VAL A 188 29.51 -6.36 0.49
C VAL A 188 30.44 -5.58 1.44
N ARG A 189 31.43 -4.86 0.92
CA ARG A 189 32.39 -4.09 1.73
C ARG A 189 31.73 -2.89 2.38
N TRP A 190 31.09 -2.03 1.58
CA TRP A 190 30.44 -0.85 2.14
C TRP A 190 29.15 -1.17 2.91
N ALA A 191 28.46 -2.29 2.61
CA ALA A 191 27.35 -2.76 3.42
C ALA A 191 27.75 -2.99 4.89
N LYS A 192 28.93 -3.56 5.15
CA LYS A 192 29.47 -3.75 6.51
C LYS A 192 29.70 -2.44 7.25
N LEU A 193 29.92 -1.34 6.53
CA LEU A 193 30.14 -0.01 7.10
C LEU A 193 28.80 0.71 7.34
N VAL A 194 27.90 0.68 6.36
CA VAL A 194 26.65 1.44 6.39
C VAL A 194 25.60 0.81 7.30
N ILE A 195 25.41 -0.51 7.23
CA ILE A 195 24.29 -1.18 7.90
C ILE A 195 24.35 -1.07 9.43
N PRO A 196 25.50 -1.25 10.11
CA PRO A 196 25.56 -1.02 11.55
C PRO A 196 25.21 0.40 11.99
N LEU A 197 25.35 1.39 11.10
CA LEU A 197 25.14 2.81 11.41
C LEU A 197 23.67 3.24 11.37
N VAL A 198 22.78 2.43 10.78
CA VAL A 198 21.34 2.74 10.76
C VAL A 198 20.71 2.73 12.17
N VAL A 199 21.39 2.10 13.13
CA VAL A 199 21.00 2.04 14.56
C VAL A 199 21.89 2.88 15.48
N HIS A 200 22.76 3.73 14.92
CA HIS A 200 23.68 4.58 15.67
C HIS A 200 22.96 5.48 16.72
N SER A 201 23.61 5.93 17.79
CA SER A 201 22.94 6.75 18.84
C SER A 201 22.59 8.17 18.38
N ALA A 202 23.40 8.75 17.49
CA ALA A 202 23.17 10.07 16.89
C ALA A 202 22.22 10.02 15.69
N SER A 203 21.16 10.83 15.73
CA SER A 203 20.10 10.87 14.70
C SER A 203 20.63 11.21 13.30
N LYS A 204 21.53 12.20 13.18
CA LYS A 204 22.11 12.60 11.89
C LYS A 204 22.84 11.45 11.19
N VAL A 205 23.61 10.66 11.93
CA VAL A 205 24.33 9.49 11.39
C VAL A 205 23.34 8.40 10.98
N ARG A 206 22.36 8.07 11.83
CA ARG A 206 21.32 7.07 11.50
C ARG A 206 20.59 7.39 10.21
N LEU A 207 20.06 8.62 10.11
CA LEU A 207 19.28 9.05 8.94
C LEU A 207 20.14 9.06 7.68
N ARG A 208 21.42 9.43 7.80
CA ARG A 208 22.35 9.41 6.66
C ARG A 208 22.71 7.99 6.24
N ALA A 209 22.88 7.07 7.18
CA ALA A 209 23.11 5.65 6.90
C ALA A 209 21.88 5.01 6.24
N ALA A 210 20.68 5.33 6.71
CA ALA A 210 19.43 4.90 6.09
C ALA A 210 19.33 5.39 4.64
N ALA A 211 19.64 6.67 4.39
CA ALA A 211 19.67 7.23 3.03
C ALA A 211 20.69 6.53 2.12
N ALA A 212 21.90 6.23 2.64
CA ALA A 212 22.91 5.47 1.90
C ALA A 212 22.44 4.05 1.56
N MET A 213 21.80 3.38 2.52
CA MET A 213 21.25 2.03 2.36
C MET A 213 20.09 2.00 1.35
N GLU A 214 19.21 3.00 1.38
CA GLU A 214 18.11 3.15 0.41
C GLU A 214 18.64 3.41 -1.01
N LEU A 215 19.57 4.36 -1.16
CA LEU A 215 20.19 4.70 -2.44
C LEU A 215 20.92 3.50 -3.06
N GLY A 216 21.67 2.77 -2.25
CA GLY A 216 22.44 1.61 -2.70
C GLY A 216 21.64 0.30 -2.77
N MET A 217 20.34 0.30 -2.46
CA MET A 217 19.52 -0.92 -2.39
C MET A 217 19.57 -1.77 -3.67
N PRO A 218 19.46 -1.22 -4.90
CA PRO A 218 19.56 -2.03 -6.12
C PRO A 218 20.87 -2.83 -6.20
N LEU A 219 22.00 -2.18 -5.88
CA LEU A 219 23.33 -2.80 -5.91
C LEU A 219 23.52 -3.86 -4.81
N LEU A 220 22.91 -3.65 -3.63
CA LEU A 220 22.93 -4.66 -2.56
C LEU A 220 22.14 -5.91 -2.96
N LEU A 221 21.04 -5.75 -3.70
CA LEU A 221 20.20 -6.86 -4.15
C LEU A 221 20.86 -7.68 -5.26
N GLU A 222 21.73 -7.09 -6.09
CA GLU A 222 22.56 -7.84 -7.06
C GLU A 222 23.46 -8.87 -6.37
N LYS A 223 23.96 -8.55 -5.17
CA LYS A 223 24.75 -9.44 -4.30
C LYS A 223 24.00 -9.90 -3.06
N GLN A 224 22.66 -10.04 -3.14
CA GLN A 224 21.80 -10.27 -1.98
C GLN A 224 22.26 -11.43 -1.09
N MET A 225 22.69 -12.56 -1.66
CA MET A 225 23.10 -13.72 -0.88
C MET A 225 24.35 -13.45 -0.01
N GLU A 226 25.35 -12.78 -0.57
CA GLU A 226 26.59 -12.43 0.15
C GLU A 226 26.32 -11.35 1.21
N VAL A 227 25.50 -10.35 0.85
CA VAL A 227 25.09 -9.28 1.75
C VAL A 227 24.22 -9.83 2.89
N ALA A 228 23.30 -10.75 2.62
CA ALA A 228 22.46 -11.35 3.63
C ALA A 228 23.27 -12.22 4.60
N ALA A 229 24.29 -12.94 4.12
CA ALA A 229 25.17 -13.77 4.95
C ALA A 229 25.93 -12.96 6.02
N ILE A 230 26.27 -11.70 5.75
CA ILE A 230 26.91 -10.81 6.74
C ILE A 230 25.89 -10.10 7.63
N ILE A 231 24.68 -9.85 7.14
CA ILE A 231 23.62 -9.15 7.88
C ILE A 231 22.92 -10.09 8.87
N GLU A 232 22.65 -11.34 8.51
CA GLU A 232 21.90 -12.28 9.35
C GLU A 232 22.49 -12.42 10.77
N PRO A 233 23.81 -12.65 10.96
CA PRO A 233 24.41 -12.68 12.29
C PRO A 233 24.34 -11.32 13.01
N MET A 234 24.50 -10.22 12.26
CA MET A 234 24.47 -8.85 12.78
C MET A 234 23.07 -8.41 13.23
N MET A 235 22.04 -8.93 12.57
CA MET A 235 20.64 -8.68 12.92
C MET A 235 20.35 -9.13 14.34
N SER A 236 20.75 -10.35 14.68
CA SER A 236 20.52 -10.94 15.99
C SER A 236 21.42 -10.32 17.07
N SER A 237 22.69 -10.07 16.76
CA SER A 237 23.67 -9.62 17.77
C SER A 237 23.62 -8.13 18.09
N LYS A 238 23.21 -7.28 17.13
CA LYS A 238 23.27 -5.81 17.28
C LYS A 238 22.02 -5.09 16.81
N LEU A 239 21.56 -5.34 15.58
CA LEU A 239 20.56 -4.46 14.95
C LEU A 239 19.20 -4.57 15.63
N ILE A 240 18.68 -5.78 15.88
CA ILE A 240 17.37 -5.96 16.50
C ILE A 240 17.33 -5.36 17.92
N PRO A 241 18.29 -5.64 18.83
CA PRO A 241 18.33 -5.02 20.15
C PRO A 241 18.32 -3.48 20.11
N GLU A 242 19.15 -2.87 19.26
CA GLU A 242 19.22 -1.41 19.16
C GLU A 242 17.97 -0.80 18.47
N LEU A 243 17.36 -1.49 17.49
CA LEU A 243 16.09 -1.08 16.90
C LEU A 243 14.96 -1.09 17.93
N GLN A 244 14.90 -2.09 18.81
CA GLN A 244 13.92 -2.14 19.91
C GLN A 244 14.13 -0.95 20.87
N LYS A 245 15.38 -0.66 21.24
CA LYS A 245 15.72 0.50 22.09
C LYS A 245 15.33 1.83 21.44
N LEU A 246 15.60 2.00 20.14
CA LEU A 246 15.18 3.18 19.37
C LEU A 246 13.66 3.31 19.33
N PHE A 247 12.94 2.20 19.15
CA PHE A 247 11.49 2.17 19.18
C PHE A 247 10.94 2.68 20.53
N MET A 248 11.50 2.20 21.64
CA MET A 248 11.14 2.67 23.00
C MET A 248 11.50 4.15 23.24
N SER A 249 12.47 4.67 22.50
CA SER A 249 12.96 6.06 22.60
C SER A 249 12.31 7.01 21.60
N LYS A 250 11.04 6.80 21.23
CA LYS A 250 10.26 7.67 20.32
C LYS A 250 10.85 7.83 18.90
N ASN A 251 11.56 6.80 18.42
CA ASN A 251 12.05 6.72 17.04
C ASN A 251 11.31 5.64 16.21
N GLU A 252 10.05 5.35 16.55
CA GLU A 252 9.23 4.29 15.96
C GLU A 252 9.18 4.39 14.42
N THR A 253 8.96 5.61 13.89
CA THR A 253 8.93 5.87 12.44
C THR A 253 10.22 5.46 11.74
N ASN A 254 11.38 5.75 12.34
CA ASN A 254 12.67 5.42 11.74
C ASN A 254 12.86 3.90 11.69
N VAL A 255 12.50 3.21 12.78
CA VAL A 255 12.60 1.74 12.88
C VAL A 255 11.71 1.07 11.83
N LEU A 256 10.43 1.46 11.73
CA LEU A 256 9.50 0.86 10.77
C LEU A 256 9.83 1.20 9.31
N LYS A 257 10.47 2.34 9.03
CA LYS A 257 10.97 2.65 7.67
C LYS A 257 12.18 1.81 7.27
N LEU A 258 13.04 1.44 8.23
CA LEU A 258 14.18 0.55 7.97
C LEU A 258 13.75 -0.90 7.77
N TRP A 259 12.66 -1.33 8.41
CA TRP A 259 12.21 -2.71 8.40
C TRP A 259 12.03 -3.30 6.98
N PRO A 260 11.36 -2.63 6.03
CA PRO A 260 11.29 -3.08 4.64
C PRO A 260 12.64 -3.30 3.97
N LEU A 261 13.65 -2.48 4.30
CA LEU A 261 14.99 -2.61 3.73
C LEU A 261 15.65 -3.90 4.22
N PHE A 262 15.52 -4.24 5.50
CA PHE A 262 16.02 -5.50 6.03
C PHE A 262 15.31 -6.71 5.45
N VAL A 263 13.98 -6.65 5.30
CA VAL A 263 13.20 -7.73 4.67
C VAL A 263 13.66 -7.97 3.23
N LYS A 264 13.92 -6.90 2.47
CA LYS A 264 14.47 -6.99 1.12
C LYS A 264 15.89 -7.58 1.11
N LEU A 265 16.78 -7.14 1.98
CA LEU A 265 18.17 -7.66 2.02
C LEU A 265 18.26 -9.11 2.45
N LEU A 266 17.46 -9.54 3.43
CA LEU A 266 17.48 -10.92 3.92
C LEU A 266 16.86 -11.90 2.93
N GLY A 267 15.94 -11.45 2.07
CA GLY A 267 15.42 -12.22 0.95
C GLY A 267 14.89 -13.60 1.38
N LYS A 268 15.29 -14.64 0.64
CA LYS A 268 14.85 -16.03 0.87
C LYS A 268 15.33 -16.64 2.19
N LEU A 269 16.25 -16.02 2.93
CA LEU A 269 16.62 -16.51 4.27
C LEU A 269 15.42 -16.49 5.23
N LEU A 270 14.49 -15.55 5.04
CA LEU A 270 13.26 -15.46 5.84
C LEU A 270 12.27 -16.62 5.56
N HIS A 271 12.43 -17.34 4.45
CA HIS A 271 11.55 -18.45 4.06
C HIS A 271 11.75 -19.69 4.92
N ARG A 272 12.95 -19.89 5.48
CA ARG A 272 13.29 -21.04 6.36
C ARG A 272 12.48 -21.04 7.66
N GLY A 273 11.91 -19.90 8.04
CA GLY A 273 11.13 -19.75 9.27
C GLY A 273 11.99 -19.87 10.52
N GLY A 274 11.35 -19.97 11.69
CA GLY A 274 12.06 -20.19 12.96
C GLY A 274 12.27 -18.91 13.78
N PRO A 275 13.14 -18.97 14.81
CA PRO A 275 13.32 -17.88 15.78
C PRO A 275 13.76 -16.55 15.14
N PHE A 276 14.60 -16.61 14.11
CA PHE A 276 15.16 -15.42 13.46
C PHE A 276 14.09 -14.49 12.87
N ILE A 277 13.20 -15.02 12.02
CA ILE A 277 12.11 -14.22 11.46
C ILE A 277 11.16 -13.72 12.55
N ASN A 278 10.93 -14.50 13.62
CA ASN A 278 10.07 -14.08 14.72
C ASN A 278 10.64 -12.86 15.46
N SER A 279 11.96 -12.79 15.65
CA SER A 279 12.61 -11.61 16.22
C SER A 279 12.46 -10.38 15.33
N LEU A 280 12.53 -10.53 14.01
CA LEU A 280 12.29 -9.44 13.06
C LEU A 280 10.82 -9.00 13.04
N LEU A 281 9.89 -9.95 13.10
CA LEU A 281 8.45 -9.71 13.16
C LEU A 281 8.04 -8.98 14.44
N HIS A 282 8.75 -9.22 15.55
CA HIS A 282 8.45 -8.52 16.80
C HIS A 282 8.59 -7.00 16.69
N LEU A 283 9.53 -6.49 15.89
CA LEU A 283 9.66 -5.03 15.62
C LEU A 283 8.39 -4.47 14.97
N GLU A 284 7.80 -5.23 14.05
CA GLU A 284 6.59 -4.85 13.33
C GLU A 284 5.34 -4.95 14.23
N GLU A 285 5.31 -5.96 15.11
CA GLU A 285 4.28 -6.11 16.14
C GLU A 285 4.23 -4.90 17.09
N LEU A 286 5.38 -4.31 17.44
CA LEU A 286 5.43 -3.06 18.21
C LEU A 286 4.76 -1.91 17.45
N GLY A 287 4.94 -1.85 16.13
CA GLY A 287 4.25 -0.90 15.24
C GLY A 287 2.72 -1.04 15.30
N PHE A 288 2.22 -2.27 15.15
CA PHE A 288 0.78 -2.56 15.21
C PHE A 288 0.15 -2.31 16.59
N ARG A 289 0.90 -2.53 17.68
CA ARG A 289 0.47 -2.26 19.05
C ARG A 289 0.55 -0.79 19.46
N SER A 290 1.22 0.05 18.68
CA SER A 290 1.34 1.48 18.97
C SER A 290 -0.03 2.14 19.07
N SER A 291 -0.22 3.06 20.01
CA SER A 291 -1.46 3.85 20.11
C SER A 291 -1.56 4.92 19.02
N SER A 292 -0.45 5.27 18.35
CA SER A 292 -0.41 6.29 17.31
C SER A 292 -0.97 5.77 15.98
N PRO A 293 -2.03 6.38 15.42
CA PRO A 293 -2.56 6.01 14.11
C PRO A 293 -1.51 6.12 13.00
N THR A 294 -0.63 7.13 13.09
CA THR A 294 0.47 7.33 12.12
C THR A 294 1.47 6.19 12.14
N ILE A 295 1.84 5.69 13.33
CA ILE A 295 2.77 4.56 13.45
C ILE A 295 2.14 3.27 12.94
N LYS A 296 0.86 3.00 13.27
CA LYS A 296 0.12 1.87 12.69
C LYS A 296 0.03 1.95 11.17
N LYS A 297 -0.16 3.14 10.61
CA LYS A 297 -0.18 3.37 9.15
C LYS A 297 1.14 2.95 8.53
N ILE A 298 2.27 3.37 9.11
CA ILE A 298 3.60 3.00 8.62
C ILE A 298 3.81 1.48 8.71
N ALA A 299 3.37 0.84 9.79
CA ALA A 299 3.46 -0.61 9.94
C ALA A 299 2.68 -1.37 8.84
N PHE A 300 1.42 -0.97 8.58
CA PHE A 300 0.66 -1.56 7.47
C PHE A 300 1.38 -1.40 6.12
N ILE A 301 1.96 -0.22 5.84
CA ILE A 301 2.71 0.00 4.60
C ILE A 301 3.97 -0.88 4.56
N ALA A 302 4.71 -0.99 5.66
CA ALA A 302 5.90 -1.81 5.76
C ALA A 302 5.58 -3.30 5.52
N TRP A 303 4.41 -3.77 5.95
CA TRP A 303 3.93 -5.14 5.73
C TRP A 303 3.92 -5.58 4.26
N LYS A 304 3.75 -4.66 3.31
CA LYS A 304 3.86 -4.96 1.86
C LYS A 304 5.20 -5.63 1.51
N SER A 305 6.29 -5.22 2.16
CA SER A 305 7.61 -5.82 1.90
C SER A 305 7.72 -7.29 2.30
N LEU A 306 6.93 -7.74 3.29
CA LEU A 306 6.88 -9.15 3.68
C LEU A 306 6.03 -9.96 2.70
N ILE A 307 4.95 -9.37 2.19
CA ILE A 307 4.18 -9.94 1.09
C ILE A 307 5.09 -10.14 -0.12
N ASP A 308 5.84 -9.11 -0.53
CA ASP A 308 6.82 -9.18 -1.62
C ASP A 308 7.87 -10.27 -1.38
N ASN A 309 8.41 -10.34 -0.15
CA ASN A 309 9.41 -11.33 0.20
C ASN A 309 8.89 -12.75 0.06
N PHE A 310 7.67 -13.05 0.53
CA PHE A 310 7.08 -14.38 0.36
C PHE A 310 6.65 -14.63 -1.08
N ALA A 311 6.26 -13.60 -1.84
CA ALA A 311 5.95 -13.71 -3.26
C ALA A 311 7.15 -14.09 -4.14
N LEU A 312 8.40 -13.96 -3.64
CA LEU A 312 9.61 -14.51 -4.29
C LEU A 312 9.53 -16.02 -4.54
N ASN A 313 8.65 -16.75 -3.84
CA ASN A 313 8.32 -18.13 -4.11
C ASN A 313 6.80 -18.36 -3.90
N PRO A 314 6.00 -18.60 -4.96
CA PRO A 314 4.56 -18.81 -4.85
C PRO A 314 4.14 -19.88 -3.84
N ASP A 315 4.92 -20.97 -3.70
CA ASP A 315 4.64 -22.04 -2.75
C ASP A 315 4.79 -21.57 -1.29
N ILE A 316 5.73 -20.66 -1.03
CA ILE A 316 5.93 -20.06 0.28
C ILE A 316 4.78 -19.11 0.58
N LEU A 317 4.43 -18.20 -0.33
CA LEU A 317 3.33 -17.26 -0.18
C LEU A 317 2.01 -17.98 0.11
N CYS A 318 1.70 -19.01 -0.67
CA CYS A 318 0.43 -19.74 -0.60
C CYS A 318 0.41 -20.82 0.49
N SER A 319 1.52 -21.08 1.18
CA SER A 319 1.52 -22.05 2.28
C SER A 319 0.59 -21.58 3.42
N ALA A 320 -0.21 -22.50 3.97
CA ALA A 320 -1.18 -22.19 5.03
C ALA A 320 -0.57 -21.43 6.23
N LYS A 321 0.67 -21.78 6.61
CA LYS A 321 1.41 -21.14 7.69
C LYS A 321 1.74 -19.67 7.38
N ARG A 322 2.24 -19.38 6.17
CA ARG A 322 2.65 -18.03 5.78
C ARG A 322 1.45 -17.16 5.43
N MET A 323 0.44 -17.73 4.78
CA MET A 323 -0.81 -17.04 4.54
C MET A 323 -1.47 -16.61 5.85
N LYS A 324 -1.56 -17.51 6.84
CA LYS A 324 -2.08 -17.17 8.18
C LYS A 324 -1.30 -16.04 8.84
N LEU A 325 0.03 -16.02 8.69
CA LEU A 325 0.89 -14.98 9.22
C LEU A 325 0.62 -13.63 8.55
N LEU A 326 0.56 -13.57 7.21
CA LEU A 326 0.28 -12.34 6.46
C LEU A 326 -1.12 -11.78 6.77
N MET A 327 -2.10 -12.68 6.87
CA MET A 327 -3.49 -12.34 7.16
C MET A 327 -3.71 -11.88 8.60
N GLN A 328 -2.82 -12.20 9.52
CA GLN A 328 -3.04 -11.94 10.94
C GLN A 328 -3.28 -10.45 11.25
N PRO A 329 -2.37 -9.50 10.93
CA PRO A 329 -2.63 -8.08 11.19
C PRO A 329 -3.79 -7.52 10.34
N LEU A 330 -4.02 -8.07 9.14
CA LEU A 330 -5.09 -7.65 8.24
C LEU A 330 -6.47 -8.07 8.76
N ALA A 331 -6.62 -9.27 9.33
CA ALA A 331 -7.89 -9.73 9.85
C ALA A 331 -8.15 -9.22 11.28
N SER A 332 -7.16 -9.23 12.17
CA SER A 332 -7.40 -9.05 13.61
C SER A 332 -7.32 -7.60 14.10
N ILE A 333 -6.57 -6.73 13.42
CA ILE A 333 -6.40 -5.34 13.87
C ILE A 333 -7.60 -4.51 13.46
N HIS A 334 -8.29 -4.00 14.48
CA HIS A 334 -9.39 -3.07 14.31
C HIS A 334 -8.86 -1.64 14.24
N VAL A 335 -9.38 -0.89 13.28
CA VAL A 335 -8.99 0.49 12.97
C VAL A 335 -10.22 1.37 13.04
N ARG A 336 -10.07 2.58 13.60
CA ARG A 336 -11.19 3.48 13.90
C ARG A 336 -11.29 4.69 12.98
N THR A 337 -10.27 4.91 12.16
CA THR A 337 -10.20 6.05 11.25
C THR A 337 -10.22 5.56 9.80
N GLU A 338 -10.93 6.30 8.96
CA GLU A 338 -11.07 6.02 7.53
C GLU A 338 -9.71 5.90 6.84
N ALA A 339 -8.82 6.88 7.04
CA ALA A 339 -7.50 6.89 6.40
C ALA A 339 -6.61 5.68 6.77
N LEU A 340 -6.75 5.15 7.99
CA LEU A 340 -6.01 3.97 8.42
C LEU A 340 -6.65 2.68 7.88
N LEU A 341 -7.98 2.63 7.82
CA LEU A 341 -8.71 1.54 7.18
C LEU A 341 -8.39 1.46 5.68
N LEU A 342 -8.35 2.59 4.98
CA LEU A 342 -7.93 2.66 3.59
C LEU A 342 -6.54 2.04 3.41
N THR A 343 -5.56 2.46 4.22
CA THR A 343 -4.20 1.91 4.15
C THR A 343 -4.19 0.40 4.38
N LYS A 344 -4.92 -0.08 5.38
CA LYS A 344 -5.05 -1.51 5.69
C LYS A 344 -5.65 -2.29 4.51
N VAL A 345 -6.72 -1.76 3.92
CA VAL A 345 -7.44 -2.35 2.77
C VAL A 345 -6.56 -2.36 1.52
N GLU A 346 -5.81 -1.30 1.25
CA GLU A 346 -4.84 -1.25 0.13
C GLU A 346 -3.72 -2.28 0.27
N VAL A 347 -3.22 -2.51 1.50
CA VAL A 347 -2.20 -3.53 1.78
C VAL A 347 -2.80 -4.94 1.64
N TRP A 348 -4.05 -5.12 2.02
CA TRP A 348 -4.76 -6.39 1.86
C TRP A 348 -5.06 -6.68 0.38
N TRP A 349 -5.52 -5.68 -0.37
CA TRP A 349 -5.69 -5.79 -1.81
C TRP A 349 -4.37 -6.09 -2.51
N TYR A 350 -3.27 -5.48 -2.05
CA TYR A 350 -1.94 -5.80 -2.57
C TYR A 350 -1.60 -7.29 -2.41
N LEU A 351 -1.95 -7.93 -1.29
CA LEU A 351 -1.82 -9.39 -1.13
C LEU A 351 -2.67 -10.16 -2.16
N VAL A 352 -3.91 -9.71 -2.41
CA VAL A 352 -4.80 -10.32 -3.42
C VAL A 352 -4.15 -10.27 -4.81
N VAL A 353 -3.56 -9.13 -5.20
CA VAL A 353 -2.85 -8.97 -6.47
C VAL A 353 -1.63 -9.89 -6.55
N GLN A 354 -0.83 -9.97 -5.49
CA GLN A 354 0.40 -10.78 -5.44
C GLN A 354 0.15 -12.30 -5.47
N LEU A 355 -1.06 -12.76 -5.17
CA LEU A 355 -1.42 -14.19 -5.30
C LEU A 355 -1.46 -14.68 -6.74
N GLY A 356 -1.71 -13.78 -7.70
CA GLY A 356 -1.79 -14.09 -9.13
C GLY A 356 -2.66 -15.33 -9.42
N PRO A 357 -2.14 -16.39 -10.08
CA PRO A 357 -2.93 -17.58 -10.42
C PRO A 357 -3.40 -18.37 -9.18
N ASN A 358 -2.76 -18.17 -8.03
CA ASN A 358 -3.13 -18.83 -6.76
C ASN A 358 -4.24 -18.08 -6.00
N LEU A 359 -4.86 -17.06 -6.60
CA LEU A 359 -5.97 -16.35 -5.98
C LEU A 359 -7.20 -17.25 -5.78
N SER A 360 -7.65 -17.98 -6.82
CA SER A 360 -8.84 -18.83 -6.73
C SER A 360 -8.81 -19.89 -5.61
N PRO A 361 -7.70 -20.63 -5.37
CA PRO A 361 -7.64 -21.55 -4.23
C PRO A 361 -7.59 -20.85 -2.87
N ASN A 362 -7.15 -19.59 -2.79
CA ASN A 362 -7.02 -18.82 -1.54
C ASN A 362 -8.14 -17.78 -1.33
N PHE A 363 -9.13 -17.71 -2.23
CA PHE A 363 -10.18 -16.69 -2.23
C PHE A 363 -10.93 -16.63 -0.89
N ASP A 364 -11.34 -17.79 -0.36
CA ASP A 364 -12.11 -17.85 0.90
C ASP A 364 -11.29 -17.38 2.10
N GLN A 365 -9.97 -17.59 2.07
CA GLN A 365 -9.07 -17.20 3.15
C GLN A 365 -8.73 -15.71 3.10
N VAL A 366 -8.62 -15.11 1.91
CA VAL A 366 -8.05 -13.77 1.71
C VAL A 366 -9.09 -12.75 1.27
N SER A 367 -9.87 -13.07 0.23
CA SER A 367 -10.80 -12.14 -0.42
C SER A 367 -12.12 -12.02 0.31
N VAL A 368 -12.65 -13.11 0.87
CA VAL A 368 -13.94 -13.10 1.58
C VAL A 368 -13.89 -12.20 2.82
N PRO A 369 -12.91 -12.31 3.73
CA PRO A 369 -12.85 -11.43 4.89
C PRO A 369 -12.52 -9.98 4.51
N LEU A 370 -11.83 -9.77 3.37
CA LEU A 370 -11.60 -8.43 2.82
C LEU A 370 -12.93 -7.78 2.38
N LEU A 371 -13.73 -8.50 1.59
CA LEU A 371 -15.06 -8.02 1.15
C LEU A 371 -15.97 -7.73 2.35
N GLN A 372 -15.98 -8.60 3.35
CA GLN A 372 -16.71 -8.38 4.61
C GLN A 372 -16.22 -7.13 5.35
N CYS A 373 -14.90 -6.91 5.39
CA CYS A 373 -14.29 -5.73 6.02
C CYS A 373 -14.62 -4.43 5.28
N THR A 374 -14.79 -4.46 3.95
CA THR A 374 -15.03 -3.25 3.15
C THR A 374 -16.51 -2.93 2.99
N ILE A 375 -17.35 -3.94 2.72
CA ILE A 375 -18.77 -3.76 2.38
C ILE A 375 -19.64 -3.71 3.65
N GLY A 376 -19.25 -4.44 4.69
CA GLY A 376 -20.03 -4.67 5.90
C GLY A 376 -21.12 -5.71 5.65
N SER A 377 -21.08 -6.83 6.37
CA SER A 377 -22.19 -7.78 6.43
C SER A 377 -22.82 -7.72 7.82
N ASP A 378 -24.11 -7.41 7.90
CA ASP A 378 -24.91 -7.65 9.09
C ASP A 378 -25.20 -9.15 9.21
N SER A 379 -24.21 -9.95 9.57
CA SER A 379 -24.47 -11.34 9.96
C SER A 379 -24.92 -11.38 11.42
N SER A 380 -26.15 -10.95 11.69
CA SER A 380 -26.91 -11.41 12.86
C SER A 380 -27.82 -12.58 12.47
N SER A 381 -27.30 -13.57 11.75
CA SER A 381 -27.98 -14.85 11.57
C SER A 381 -27.48 -15.85 12.63
N VAL A 382 -28.27 -15.98 13.70
CA VAL A 382 -28.50 -17.14 14.58
C VAL A 382 -27.37 -18.19 14.70
N PRO A 383 -26.88 -18.52 15.92
CA PRO A 383 -25.95 -19.63 16.08
C PRO A 383 -26.64 -20.94 15.67
N VAL A 384 -26.10 -21.61 14.64
CA VAL A 384 -26.40 -23.01 14.36
C VAL A 384 -25.83 -23.84 15.50
N THR A 385 -26.69 -24.19 16.46
CA THR A 385 -26.38 -25.16 17.50
C THR A 385 -26.05 -26.49 16.82
N ALA A 386 -24.81 -26.93 16.93
CA ALA A 386 -24.41 -28.28 16.55
C ALA A 386 -25.19 -29.29 17.41
N SER A 387 -26.15 -29.99 16.79
CA SER A 387 -26.82 -31.14 17.37
C SER A 387 -25.80 -32.29 17.51
N ARG A 388 -25.41 -32.58 18.75
CA ARG A 388 -24.67 -33.79 19.10
C ARG A 388 -25.58 -35.01 18.89
N PRO A 389 -25.08 -36.14 18.36
CA PRO A 389 -25.85 -37.37 18.34
C PRO A 389 -25.91 -37.93 19.76
N VAL A 390 -27.14 -38.31 20.15
CA VAL A 390 -27.45 -39.05 21.36
C VAL A 390 -26.82 -40.44 21.28
N SER A 391 -26.08 -40.82 22.32
CA SER A 391 -25.74 -42.22 22.62
C SER A 391 -26.01 -42.51 24.09
N GLN A 392 -26.52 -43.70 24.32
CA GLN A 392 -27.27 -44.17 25.48
C GLN A 392 -26.43 -44.38 26.75
N ASN A 393 -27.09 -44.15 27.90
CA ASN A 393 -26.97 -44.75 29.23
C ASN A 393 -25.61 -45.23 29.81
N GLY A 394 -25.32 -44.80 31.05
CA GLY A 394 -24.50 -45.57 31.99
C GLY A 394 -23.82 -44.80 33.15
N ALA A 395 -24.53 -44.66 34.28
CA ALA A 395 -24.11 -44.63 35.70
C ALA A 395 -22.77 -44.00 36.19
N SER A 396 -22.92 -42.97 37.04
CA SER A 396 -22.25 -42.64 38.33
C SER A 396 -20.82 -43.11 38.68
N THR A 397 -19.90 -42.18 38.99
CA THR A 397 -19.33 -41.88 40.35
C THR A 397 -18.10 -40.92 40.25
N PRO A 398 -17.72 -40.18 41.32
CA PRO A 398 -16.73 -39.11 41.26
C PRO A 398 -15.35 -39.52 41.83
N SER A 399 -14.23 -39.10 41.21
CA SER A 399 -12.94 -38.96 41.92
C SER A 399 -11.90 -38.09 41.20
N THR A 400 -10.99 -37.60 42.06
CA THR A 400 -9.96 -36.54 42.06
C THR A 400 -8.81 -36.61 41.03
N PRO A 401 -8.00 -35.52 40.90
CA PRO A 401 -7.14 -35.25 39.75
C PRO A 401 -5.71 -35.84 39.88
N LYS A 402 -5.11 -36.20 38.75
CA LYS A 402 -3.66 -36.45 38.61
C LYS A 402 -3.12 -35.73 37.38
N THR A 403 -2.26 -34.74 37.59
CA THR A 403 -1.17 -34.34 36.67
C THR A 403 -0.03 -35.38 36.78
N PRO A 404 0.98 -35.48 35.87
CA PRO A 404 1.54 -34.40 35.04
C PRO A 404 2.03 -34.77 33.62
N PHE A 405 2.39 -33.69 32.89
CA PHE A 405 3.39 -33.63 31.81
C PHE A 405 3.03 -34.21 30.43
N SER A 406 2.75 -33.31 29.48
CA SER A 406 3.44 -33.34 28.18
C SER A 406 3.65 -31.90 27.69
N THR A 407 4.92 -31.56 27.50
CA THR A 407 5.41 -30.36 26.82
C THR A 407 5.14 -30.50 25.33
N SER A 408 4.43 -29.54 24.73
CA SER A 408 4.43 -29.39 23.28
C SER A 408 4.54 -27.93 22.87
N ALA A 409 5.71 -27.63 22.31
CA ALA A 409 6.05 -26.66 21.28
C ALA A 409 5.31 -25.31 21.25
N ASN A 410 6.03 -24.29 21.74
CA ASN A 410 5.83 -22.88 21.44
C ASN A 410 5.73 -22.61 19.93
N THR A 411 4.52 -22.41 19.42
CA THR A 411 4.29 -21.54 18.27
C THR A 411 3.81 -20.19 18.77
N SER A 412 4.76 -19.29 19.07
CA SER A 412 4.46 -17.89 19.37
C SER A 412 4.08 -17.18 18.07
N LEU A 413 2.77 -17.15 17.80
CA LEU A 413 2.11 -16.26 16.84
C LEU A 413 2.16 -14.85 17.42
N MET A 414 2.29 -13.81 16.57
CA MET A 414 2.09 -12.41 17.02
C MET A 414 0.82 -12.35 17.87
N SER A 415 0.85 -11.82 19.09
CA SER A 415 -0.34 -11.87 19.95
C SER A 415 -1.04 -10.51 19.91
N LEU A 416 -2.04 -10.39 19.05
CA LEU A 416 -2.83 -9.16 18.91
C LEU A 416 -4.19 -9.39 19.57
N ASN A 417 -4.33 -9.00 20.85
CA ASN A 417 -5.58 -9.12 21.60
C ASN A 417 -6.68 -8.23 20.99
N SER A 418 -7.87 -8.80 20.73
CA SER A 418 -9.06 -8.07 20.27
C SER A 418 -10.02 -7.79 21.43
N SER A 419 -10.47 -6.54 21.59
CA SER A 419 -11.68 -6.22 22.34
C SER A 419 -12.89 -6.17 21.40
N VAL A 420 -14.02 -6.69 21.86
CA VAL A 420 -15.29 -6.74 21.10
C VAL A 420 -15.82 -5.32 20.92
N HIS A 421 -15.66 -4.76 19.71
CA HIS A 421 -16.25 -3.48 19.31
C HIS A 421 -16.79 -3.59 17.88
N VAL A 422 -17.93 -2.93 17.63
CA VAL A 422 -18.61 -2.88 16.33
C VAL A 422 -17.66 -2.28 15.27
N PRO A 423 -17.51 -2.89 14.08
CA PRO A 423 -16.69 -2.33 13.00
C PRO A 423 -17.22 -0.96 12.56
N SER A 424 -16.33 0.03 12.40
CA SER A 424 -16.68 1.31 11.80
C SER A 424 -16.77 1.17 10.28
N THR A 425 -17.92 1.49 9.69
CA THR A 425 -18.15 1.52 8.24
C THR A 425 -17.96 2.94 7.70
N PHE A 426 -17.39 3.06 6.49
CA PHE A 426 -17.18 4.34 5.81
C PHE A 426 -17.61 4.21 4.34
N PRO A 427 -18.43 5.12 3.80
CA PRO A 427 -18.91 5.03 2.42
C PRO A 427 -17.78 4.91 1.38
N SER A 428 -16.69 5.67 1.52
CA SER A 428 -15.52 5.60 0.63
C SER A 428 -14.90 4.19 0.57
N ILE A 429 -14.85 3.49 1.70
CA ILE A 429 -14.32 2.13 1.82
C ILE A 429 -15.31 1.11 1.25
N GLN A 430 -16.61 1.33 1.43
CA GLN A 430 -17.64 0.48 0.83
C GLN A 430 -17.67 0.62 -0.70
N LEU A 431 -17.48 1.83 -1.23
CA LEU A 431 -17.30 2.06 -2.67
C LEU A 431 -16.06 1.35 -3.21
N LEU A 432 -14.96 1.35 -2.43
CA LEU A 432 -13.77 0.56 -2.75
C LEU A 432 -14.07 -0.96 -2.76
N GLY A 433 -14.94 -1.44 -1.87
CA GLY A 433 -15.44 -2.81 -1.88
C GLY A 433 -16.24 -3.15 -3.16
N LEU A 434 -17.05 -2.22 -3.67
CA LEU A 434 -17.72 -2.38 -4.97
C LEU A 434 -16.72 -2.42 -6.13
N GLU A 435 -15.70 -1.56 -6.08
CA GLU A 435 -14.58 -1.60 -7.03
C GLU A 435 -13.85 -2.96 -7.01
N MET A 436 -13.57 -3.52 -5.82
CA MET A 436 -12.98 -4.86 -5.70
C MET A 436 -13.84 -5.95 -6.36
N LEU A 437 -15.17 -5.89 -6.20
CA LEU A 437 -16.07 -6.82 -6.89
C LEU A 437 -15.91 -6.71 -8.40
N LEU A 438 -15.85 -5.50 -8.95
CA LEU A 438 -15.60 -5.27 -10.37
C LEU A 438 -14.27 -5.91 -10.83
N HIS A 439 -13.20 -5.76 -10.05
CA HIS A 439 -11.91 -6.40 -10.32
C HIS A 439 -12.00 -7.94 -10.30
N TYR A 440 -12.74 -8.53 -9.36
CA TYR A 440 -12.91 -9.99 -9.31
C TYR A 440 -13.66 -10.54 -10.53
N PHE A 441 -14.59 -9.78 -11.13
CA PHE A 441 -15.28 -10.19 -12.34
C PHE A 441 -14.44 -10.03 -13.62
N LEU A 442 -13.67 -8.96 -13.72
CA LEU A 442 -13.03 -8.56 -14.99
C LEU A 442 -11.53 -8.83 -15.06
N GLY A 443 -10.86 -9.04 -13.93
CA GLY A 443 -9.40 -9.17 -13.89
C GLY A 443 -8.70 -7.98 -14.54
N ALA A 444 -7.91 -8.23 -15.58
CA ALA A 444 -7.20 -7.20 -16.34
C ALA A 444 -8.11 -6.39 -17.29
N GLU A 445 -9.25 -6.93 -17.73
CA GLU A 445 -10.19 -6.25 -18.64
C GLU A 445 -10.91 -5.07 -17.98
N VAL A 446 -10.75 -4.93 -16.67
CA VAL A 446 -11.31 -3.84 -15.86
C VAL A 446 -10.87 -2.47 -16.36
N ILE A 447 -9.63 -2.31 -16.85
CA ILE A 447 -9.11 -1.02 -17.34
C ILE A 447 -9.90 -0.56 -18.58
N ALA A 448 -10.03 -1.44 -19.57
CA ALA A 448 -10.75 -1.14 -20.81
C ALA A 448 -12.24 -0.87 -20.52
N THR A 449 -12.82 -1.64 -19.62
CA THR A 449 -14.22 -1.46 -19.20
C THR A 449 -14.42 -0.16 -18.43
N ALA A 450 -13.50 0.21 -17.55
CA ALA A 450 -13.54 1.46 -16.81
C ALA A 450 -13.45 2.66 -17.75
N ALA A 451 -12.52 2.64 -18.72
CA ALA A 451 -12.40 3.68 -19.73
C ALA A 451 -13.69 3.84 -20.56
N LYS A 452 -14.28 2.72 -21.01
CA LYS A 452 -15.54 2.72 -21.77
C LYS A 452 -16.71 3.34 -20.98
N ASN A 453 -16.74 3.13 -19.67
CA ASN A 453 -17.83 3.57 -18.79
C ASN A 453 -17.49 4.83 -17.99
N LYS A 454 -16.36 5.50 -18.30
CA LYS A 454 -15.85 6.71 -17.62
C LYS A 454 -15.73 6.53 -16.10
N LEU A 455 -15.31 5.35 -15.65
CA LEU A 455 -15.07 5.04 -14.24
C LEU A 455 -13.63 5.40 -13.86
N ILE A 456 -13.47 6.03 -12.70
CA ILE A 456 -12.16 6.28 -12.09
C ILE A 456 -11.94 5.20 -11.04
N LEU A 457 -10.95 4.34 -11.28
CA LEU A 457 -10.56 3.25 -10.38
C LEU A 457 -9.31 3.66 -9.60
N SER A 458 -9.23 3.20 -8.36
CA SER A 458 -8.17 3.51 -7.40
C SER A 458 -7.27 2.32 -7.10
N LEU A 459 -7.74 1.10 -7.35
CA LEU A 459 -7.03 -0.14 -7.08
C LEU A 459 -6.21 -0.62 -8.27
N GLU A 460 -5.11 -1.30 -7.95
CA GLU A 460 -4.31 -2.02 -8.95
C GLU A 460 -5.13 -3.19 -9.52
N PRO A 461 -5.18 -3.38 -10.85
CA PRO A 461 -5.93 -4.47 -11.45
C PRO A 461 -5.33 -5.85 -11.13
N LEU A 462 -6.18 -6.88 -11.13
CA LEU A 462 -5.70 -8.25 -11.02
C LEU A 462 -5.05 -8.66 -12.34
N ASN A 463 -3.80 -9.12 -12.27
CA ASN A 463 -3.06 -9.62 -13.45
C ASN A 463 -3.60 -10.97 -13.97
N HIS A 464 -4.31 -11.71 -13.12
CA HIS A 464 -4.94 -13.00 -13.45
C HIS A 464 -6.42 -12.96 -13.08
N SER A 465 -7.28 -13.46 -13.97
CA SER A 465 -8.72 -13.51 -13.69
C SER A 465 -9.02 -14.53 -12.59
N LEU A 466 -9.85 -14.14 -11.62
CA LEU A 466 -10.45 -15.06 -10.66
C LEU A 466 -11.43 -16.02 -11.37
N LEU A 467 -12.16 -15.47 -12.35
CA LEU A 467 -13.24 -16.15 -13.05
C LEU A 467 -12.83 -16.40 -14.50
N SER A 468 -12.52 -17.65 -14.85
CA SER A 468 -12.17 -18.07 -16.22
C SER A 468 -13.35 -18.69 -16.98
N GLY A 469 -14.46 -18.96 -16.29
CA GLY A 469 -15.67 -19.53 -16.88
C GLY A 469 -16.70 -19.96 -15.84
N ALA A 470 -17.74 -20.68 -16.28
CA ALA A 470 -18.88 -21.08 -15.45
C ALA A 470 -18.48 -21.84 -14.18
N SER A 471 -17.61 -22.85 -14.28
CA SER A 471 -17.18 -23.66 -13.13
C SER A 471 -16.47 -22.85 -12.04
N SER A 472 -15.57 -21.94 -12.45
CA SER A 472 -14.87 -21.04 -11.52
C SER A 472 -15.81 -20.04 -10.86
N PHE A 473 -16.84 -19.60 -11.57
CA PHE A 473 -17.88 -18.72 -11.02
C PHE A 473 -18.74 -19.45 -10.00
N THR A 474 -19.27 -20.64 -10.33
CA THR A 474 -20.14 -21.41 -9.41
C THR A 474 -19.50 -21.61 -8.03
N LYS A 475 -18.17 -21.83 -7.98
CA LYS A 475 -17.42 -21.97 -6.72
C LYS A 475 -17.53 -20.76 -5.79
N HIS A 476 -17.58 -19.55 -6.36
CA HIS A 476 -17.57 -18.29 -5.61
C HIS A 476 -18.88 -17.50 -5.70
N ALA A 477 -19.87 -18.00 -6.47
CA ALA A 477 -21.09 -17.30 -6.82
C ALA A 477 -21.87 -16.84 -5.58
N ALA A 478 -22.00 -17.68 -4.55
CA ALA A 478 -22.73 -17.34 -3.34
C ALA A 478 -22.15 -16.10 -2.63
N VAL A 479 -20.82 -16.07 -2.45
CA VAL A 479 -20.13 -14.97 -1.75
C VAL A 479 -20.10 -13.69 -2.59
N LEU A 480 -19.83 -13.81 -3.90
CA LEU A 480 -19.85 -12.64 -4.78
C LEU A 480 -21.27 -12.03 -4.87
N THR A 481 -22.29 -12.87 -4.99
CA THR A 481 -23.68 -12.42 -5.07
C THR A 481 -24.14 -11.77 -3.77
N SER A 482 -23.81 -12.35 -2.61
CA SER A 482 -24.14 -11.74 -1.32
C SER A 482 -23.39 -10.42 -1.09
N SER A 483 -22.12 -10.34 -1.52
CA SER A 483 -21.33 -9.11 -1.41
C SER A 483 -21.88 -8.00 -2.30
N ILE A 484 -22.34 -8.33 -3.52
CA ILE A 484 -23.03 -7.36 -4.40
C ILE A 484 -24.30 -6.85 -3.73
N ARG A 485 -25.14 -7.76 -3.21
CA ARG A 485 -26.38 -7.42 -2.51
C ARG A 485 -26.13 -6.45 -1.35
N ASP A 486 -25.18 -6.81 -0.48
CA ASP A 486 -24.84 -6.02 0.71
C ASP A 486 -24.26 -4.66 0.28
N GLY A 487 -23.36 -4.63 -0.70
CA GLY A 487 -22.75 -3.38 -1.17
C GLY A 487 -23.74 -2.44 -1.86
N PHE A 488 -24.65 -2.99 -2.68
CA PHE A 488 -25.68 -2.19 -3.35
C PHE A 488 -26.69 -1.64 -2.35
N THR A 489 -27.00 -2.40 -1.30
CA THR A 489 -27.88 -1.95 -0.20
C THR A 489 -27.20 -0.91 0.68
N ASN A 490 -25.92 -1.10 1.02
CA ASN A 490 -25.24 -0.27 2.01
C ASN A 490 -24.73 1.06 1.43
N VAL A 491 -24.25 1.09 0.19
CA VAL A 491 -23.59 2.27 -0.42
C VAL A 491 -23.99 2.51 -1.89
N GLY A 492 -24.93 1.72 -2.42
CA GLY A 492 -25.32 1.82 -3.83
C GLY A 492 -25.98 3.15 -4.18
N LYS A 493 -26.53 3.87 -3.21
CA LYS A 493 -27.06 5.22 -3.42
C LYS A 493 -25.96 6.22 -3.81
N GLU A 494 -24.81 6.17 -3.15
CA GLU A 494 -23.65 7.03 -3.45
C GLU A 494 -22.82 6.54 -4.66
N ALA A 495 -22.93 5.25 -5.03
CA ALA A 495 -22.16 4.68 -6.12
C ALA A 495 -22.57 5.24 -7.51
N PRO A 496 -21.63 5.40 -8.46
CA PRO A 496 -21.96 5.74 -9.84
C PRO A 496 -22.85 4.68 -10.51
N ASP A 497 -23.86 5.12 -11.26
CA ASP A 497 -24.79 4.23 -11.99
C ASP A 497 -24.05 3.24 -12.89
N SER A 498 -23.00 3.71 -13.57
CA SER A 498 -22.19 2.88 -14.45
C SER A 498 -21.41 1.80 -13.70
N LEU A 499 -21.00 2.04 -12.45
CA LEU A 499 -20.32 1.04 -11.62
C LEU A 499 -21.30 -0.10 -11.26
N LEU A 500 -22.47 0.25 -10.75
CA LEU A 500 -23.51 -0.72 -10.40
C LEU A 500 -23.97 -1.52 -11.62
N ALA A 501 -24.20 -0.83 -12.75
CA ALA A 501 -24.62 -1.44 -14.00
C ALA A 501 -23.61 -2.47 -14.51
N VAL A 502 -22.31 -2.15 -14.46
CA VAL A 502 -21.26 -3.04 -14.96
C VAL A 502 -21.08 -4.24 -14.03
N ILE A 503 -21.07 -4.04 -12.71
CA ILE A 503 -20.98 -5.15 -11.74
C ILE A 503 -22.15 -6.12 -11.95
N TRP A 504 -23.38 -5.59 -11.98
CA TRP A 504 -24.58 -6.42 -12.13
C TRP A 504 -24.65 -7.12 -13.48
N ARG A 505 -24.29 -6.44 -14.57
CA ARG A 505 -24.25 -7.05 -15.91
C ARG A 505 -23.25 -8.21 -15.98
N ASN A 506 -22.09 -8.08 -15.34
CA ASN A 506 -21.12 -9.17 -15.28
C ASN A 506 -21.66 -10.35 -14.45
N LEU A 507 -22.32 -10.10 -13.32
CA LEU A 507 -23.01 -11.14 -12.57
C LEU A 507 -24.03 -11.89 -13.45
N VAL A 508 -24.90 -11.15 -14.15
CA VAL A 508 -25.90 -11.72 -15.07
C VAL A 508 -25.22 -12.53 -16.19
N GLN A 509 -24.12 -12.02 -16.76
CA GLN A 509 -23.37 -12.71 -17.82
C GLN A 509 -22.80 -14.04 -17.34
N PHE A 510 -22.21 -14.10 -16.14
CA PHE A 510 -21.68 -15.35 -15.57
C PHE A 510 -22.79 -16.33 -15.17
N VAL A 511 -23.92 -15.84 -14.66
CA VAL A 511 -25.13 -16.66 -14.43
C VAL A 511 -25.62 -17.27 -15.74
N ASN A 512 -25.74 -16.47 -16.79
CA ASN A 512 -26.14 -16.95 -18.12
C ASN A 512 -25.14 -17.96 -18.68
N LEU A 513 -23.83 -17.68 -18.59
CA LEU A 513 -22.77 -18.62 -18.99
C LEU A 513 -22.89 -19.97 -18.28
N THR A 514 -23.27 -19.95 -17.00
CA THR A 514 -23.48 -21.17 -16.20
C THR A 514 -24.73 -21.92 -16.62
N ILE A 515 -25.81 -21.21 -16.96
CA ILE A 515 -27.03 -21.82 -17.50
C ILE A 515 -26.79 -22.47 -18.87
N GLU A 516 -26.05 -21.81 -19.75
CA GLU A 516 -25.77 -22.30 -21.11
C GLU A 516 -24.75 -23.45 -21.14
N SER A 517 -23.84 -23.51 -20.17
CA SER A 517 -22.84 -24.59 -20.08
C SER A 517 -23.36 -25.84 -19.35
N GLY A 518 -24.41 -25.71 -18.55
CA GLY A 518 -25.03 -26.82 -17.83
C GLY A 518 -25.79 -27.78 -18.74
N SER A 519 -25.66 -29.09 -18.48
CA SER A 519 -26.59 -30.07 -19.09
C SER A 519 -27.99 -29.92 -18.47
N LYS A 520 -29.05 -30.35 -19.15
CA LYS A 520 -30.44 -30.30 -18.61
C LYS A 520 -30.63 -31.02 -17.25
N LYS A 521 -29.67 -31.84 -16.81
CA LYS A 521 -29.67 -32.53 -15.51
C LYS A 521 -28.90 -31.78 -14.42
N ASP A 522 -28.08 -30.80 -14.79
CA ASP A 522 -27.22 -30.06 -13.87
C ASP A 522 -27.99 -28.87 -13.28
N ARG A 523 -28.25 -28.90 -11.97
CA ARG A 523 -29.03 -27.88 -11.25
C ARG A 523 -28.23 -26.61 -10.94
N GLN A 524 -26.92 -26.59 -11.19
CA GLN A 524 -26.04 -25.46 -10.86
C GLN A 524 -26.51 -24.14 -11.49
N GLY A 525 -26.93 -24.15 -12.76
CA GLY A 525 -27.46 -22.96 -13.44
C GLY A 525 -28.71 -22.40 -12.75
N CYS A 526 -29.60 -23.27 -12.26
CA CYS A 526 -30.79 -22.87 -11.51
C CYS A 526 -30.42 -22.29 -10.14
N GLU A 527 -29.43 -22.87 -9.46
CA GLU A 527 -28.98 -22.42 -8.14
C GLU A 527 -28.38 -21.01 -8.20
N VAL A 528 -27.44 -20.75 -9.14
CA VAL A 528 -26.82 -19.42 -9.27
C VAL A 528 -27.81 -18.36 -9.74
N LEU A 529 -28.78 -18.73 -10.60
CA LEU A 529 -29.88 -17.84 -10.99
C LEU A 529 -30.76 -17.49 -9.80
N THR A 530 -31.10 -18.48 -8.97
CA THR A 530 -31.91 -18.28 -7.75
C THR A 530 -31.20 -17.34 -6.79
N LEU A 531 -29.89 -17.53 -6.56
CA LEU A 531 -29.08 -16.64 -5.72
C LEU A 531 -29.10 -15.19 -6.24
N MET A 532 -28.93 -14.99 -7.55
CA MET A 532 -28.96 -13.66 -8.17
C MET A 532 -30.33 -13.00 -8.01
N LEU A 533 -31.42 -13.73 -8.26
CA LEU A 533 -32.78 -13.20 -8.17
C LEU A 533 -33.19 -12.90 -6.72
N GLN A 534 -32.74 -13.71 -5.75
CA GLN A 534 -32.89 -13.41 -4.32
C GLN A 534 -32.10 -12.17 -3.90
N ALA A 535 -30.89 -11.99 -4.43
CA ALA A 535 -30.12 -10.76 -4.21
C ALA A 535 -30.85 -9.54 -4.78
N LEU A 536 -31.38 -9.63 -6.00
CA LEU A 536 -32.17 -8.55 -6.59
C LEU A 536 -33.41 -8.24 -5.73
N GLN A 537 -34.15 -9.26 -5.31
CA GLN A 537 -35.28 -9.08 -4.41
C GLN A 537 -34.88 -8.33 -3.14
N SER A 538 -33.80 -8.78 -2.47
CA SER A 538 -33.33 -8.13 -1.25
C SER A 538 -32.93 -6.67 -1.45
N ILE A 539 -32.31 -6.33 -2.60
CA ILE A 539 -31.94 -4.96 -2.96
C ILE A 539 -33.19 -4.10 -3.17
N VAL A 540 -34.22 -4.63 -3.83
CA VAL A 540 -35.48 -3.91 -4.08
C VAL A 540 -36.25 -3.72 -2.78
N THR A 541 -36.37 -4.76 -1.95
CA THR A 541 -37.11 -4.71 -0.68
C THR A 541 -36.43 -3.89 0.41
N SER A 542 -35.12 -3.67 0.31
CA SER A 542 -34.40 -2.81 1.26
C SER A 542 -34.68 -1.33 1.05
N GLU A 543 -35.23 -0.95 -0.11
CA GLU A 543 -35.54 0.43 -0.51
C GLU A 543 -34.32 1.38 -0.46
N ALA A 544 -33.11 0.82 -0.40
CA ALA A 544 -31.88 1.61 -0.29
C ALA A 544 -31.49 2.26 -1.62
N LEU A 545 -31.83 1.63 -2.75
CA LEU A 545 -31.57 2.16 -4.08
C LEU A 545 -32.75 2.99 -4.62
N PRO A 546 -32.48 4.16 -5.22
CA PRO A 546 -33.47 4.89 -6.01
C PRO A 546 -34.04 4.07 -7.17
N ALA A 547 -35.29 4.37 -7.55
CA ALA A 547 -36.02 3.64 -8.57
C ALA A 547 -35.27 3.48 -9.91
N HIS A 548 -34.66 4.55 -10.43
CA HIS A 548 -33.90 4.50 -11.68
C HIS A 548 -32.70 3.53 -11.63
N LYS A 549 -32.06 3.36 -10.46
CA LYS A 549 -30.95 2.41 -10.28
C LYS A 549 -31.46 0.97 -10.21
N VAL A 550 -32.59 0.74 -9.55
CA VAL A 550 -33.24 -0.58 -9.55
C VAL A 550 -33.61 -1.00 -10.98
N LEU A 551 -34.16 -0.07 -11.78
CA LEU A 551 -34.51 -0.34 -13.17
C LEU A 551 -33.30 -0.68 -14.04
N ILE A 552 -32.12 -0.12 -13.78
CA ILE A 552 -30.86 -0.53 -14.44
C ILE A 552 -30.57 -2.02 -14.18
N LEU A 553 -30.73 -2.48 -12.93
CA LEU A 553 -30.47 -3.88 -12.58
C LEU A 553 -31.51 -4.82 -13.20
N LEU A 554 -32.78 -4.41 -13.17
CA LEU A 554 -33.87 -5.13 -13.79
C LEU A 554 -33.64 -5.27 -15.30
N GLU A 555 -33.38 -4.17 -15.99
CA GLU A 555 -33.14 -4.16 -17.43
C GLU A 555 -31.98 -5.08 -17.82
N ALA A 556 -30.87 -5.01 -17.09
CA ALA A 556 -29.73 -5.90 -17.31
C ALA A 556 -30.09 -7.37 -17.08
N THR A 557 -30.94 -7.67 -16.09
CA THR A 557 -31.43 -9.03 -15.81
C THR A 557 -32.32 -9.54 -16.94
N VAL A 558 -33.31 -8.77 -17.36
CA VAL A 558 -34.28 -9.15 -18.40
C VAL A 558 -33.59 -9.33 -19.74
N LYS A 559 -32.64 -8.46 -20.10
CA LYS A 559 -31.90 -8.55 -21.36
C LYS A 559 -30.81 -9.62 -21.35
N GLY A 560 -30.25 -9.93 -20.18
CA GLY A 560 -29.11 -10.83 -20.05
C GLY A 560 -29.45 -12.30 -19.83
N ILE A 561 -30.63 -12.60 -19.26
CA ILE A 561 -31.10 -13.99 -19.07
C ILE A 561 -31.94 -14.45 -20.28
N PRO A 562 -31.72 -15.65 -20.83
CA PRO A 562 -32.45 -16.13 -22.01
C PRO A 562 -33.97 -16.20 -21.78
N HIS A 563 -34.76 -15.79 -22.77
CA HIS A 563 -36.23 -15.76 -22.67
C HIS A 563 -36.83 -17.14 -22.31
N ARG A 564 -36.23 -18.22 -22.82
CA ARG A 564 -36.63 -19.61 -22.51
C ARG A 564 -36.46 -19.98 -21.03
N VAL A 565 -35.53 -19.33 -20.34
CA VAL A 565 -35.26 -19.53 -18.91
C VAL A 565 -36.26 -18.70 -18.10
N LEU A 566 -36.44 -17.43 -18.47
CA LEU A 566 -37.37 -16.52 -17.80
C LEU A 566 -38.82 -17.03 -17.80
N GLY A 567 -39.25 -17.64 -18.91
CA GLY A 567 -40.61 -18.19 -19.04
C GLY A 567 -40.80 -19.61 -18.48
N SER A 568 -39.76 -20.28 -17.97
CA SER A 568 -39.83 -21.70 -17.60
C SER A 568 -39.92 -21.93 -16.09
N ALA A 569 -40.91 -22.72 -15.66
CA ALA A 569 -41.06 -23.14 -14.26
C ALA A 569 -39.93 -24.07 -13.77
N SER A 570 -39.08 -24.60 -14.66
CA SER A 570 -37.92 -25.41 -14.26
C SER A 570 -36.83 -24.60 -13.53
N TYR A 571 -36.89 -23.27 -13.60
CA TYR A 571 -35.96 -22.34 -12.96
C TYR A 571 -36.60 -21.62 -11.77
N GLN A 572 -37.47 -22.31 -11.04
CA GLN A 572 -38.24 -21.74 -9.96
C GLN A 572 -37.38 -21.05 -8.89
N VAL A 573 -37.84 -19.87 -8.46
CA VAL A 573 -37.19 -19.05 -7.43
C VAL A 573 -38.02 -19.11 -6.14
N GLY A 574 -37.36 -19.46 -5.02
CA GLY A 574 -38.00 -19.44 -3.70
C GLY A 574 -39.13 -20.46 -3.50
N LYS A 575 -40.09 -20.13 -2.62
CA LYS A 575 -41.21 -21.00 -2.22
C LYS A 575 -42.45 -20.90 -3.14
N MET A 576 -42.30 -20.40 -4.37
CA MET A 576 -43.44 -20.26 -5.29
C MET A 576 -43.98 -21.65 -5.69
N ASP A 577 -45.25 -21.77 -6.06
CA ASP A 577 -45.79 -23.04 -6.57
C ASP A 577 -45.33 -23.29 -8.02
N VAL A 578 -45.28 -24.54 -8.47
CA VAL A 578 -44.81 -24.97 -9.80
C VAL A 578 -45.60 -24.30 -10.94
N LEU A 579 -46.86 -23.92 -10.69
CA LEU A 579 -47.73 -23.24 -11.65
C LEU A 579 -47.47 -21.73 -11.77
N ASN A 580 -46.92 -21.09 -10.72
CA ASN A 580 -46.67 -19.65 -10.65
C ASN A 580 -45.16 -19.32 -10.48
N GLY A 581 -44.30 -20.32 -10.61
CA GLY A 581 -42.89 -20.24 -10.21
C GLY A 581 -41.92 -19.74 -11.27
N THR A 582 -42.36 -19.10 -12.36
CA THR A 582 -41.43 -18.65 -13.41
C THR A 582 -40.61 -17.44 -12.94
N PRO A 583 -39.33 -17.31 -13.33
CA PRO A 583 -38.55 -16.09 -13.06
C PRO A 583 -39.22 -14.82 -13.61
N ALA A 584 -39.93 -14.92 -14.74
CA ALA A 584 -40.66 -13.80 -15.31
C ALA A 584 -41.78 -13.30 -14.37
N LEU A 585 -42.61 -14.21 -13.82
CA LEU A 585 -43.66 -13.82 -12.88
C LEU A 585 -43.07 -13.27 -11.58
N PHE A 586 -42.00 -13.89 -11.07
CA PHE A 586 -41.28 -13.40 -9.89
C PHE A 586 -40.82 -11.95 -10.05
N LEU A 587 -40.19 -11.61 -11.18
CA LEU A 587 -39.71 -10.25 -11.46
C LEU A 587 -40.85 -9.25 -11.62
N ILE A 588 -41.97 -9.64 -12.23
CA ILE A 588 -43.17 -8.79 -12.33
C ILE A 588 -43.70 -8.50 -10.91
N LEU A 589 -43.93 -9.53 -10.10
CA LEU A 589 -44.43 -9.37 -8.74
C LEU A 589 -43.50 -8.51 -7.89
N LEU A 590 -42.19 -8.70 -8.01
CA LEU A 590 -41.19 -7.92 -7.28
C LEU A 590 -41.33 -6.41 -7.51
N LEU A 591 -41.66 -5.98 -8.74
CA LEU A 591 -41.81 -4.56 -9.07
C LEU A 591 -43.19 -4.01 -8.68
N TYR A 592 -44.25 -4.79 -8.88
CA TYR A 592 -45.62 -4.37 -8.55
C TYR A 592 -45.88 -4.32 -7.05
N ASP A 593 -45.22 -5.19 -6.28
CA ASP A 593 -45.31 -5.21 -4.82
C ASP A 593 -44.32 -4.23 -4.15
N SER A 594 -43.52 -3.48 -4.92
CA SER A 594 -42.56 -2.49 -4.42
C SER A 594 -43.22 -1.13 -4.16
N SER A 595 -42.84 -0.47 -3.07
CA SER A 595 -43.25 0.91 -2.75
C SER A 595 -42.79 1.94 -3.80
N LEU A 596 -41.79 1.59 -4.61
CA LEU A 596 -41.23 2.43 -5.67
C LEU A 596 -42.01 2.37 -6.99
N LEU A 597 -43.13 1.65 -7.06
CA LEU A 597 -43.89 1.45 -8.29
C LEU A 597 -44.29 2.76 -8.98
N THR A 598 -44.70 3.78 -8.23
CA THR A 598 -45.05 5.09 -8.79
C THR A 598 -43.89 5.73 -9.54
N ALA A 599 -42.68 5.61 -9.02
CA ALA A 599 -41.46 6.09 -9.67
C ALA A 599 -41.00 5.20 -10.83
N TYR A 600 -41.31 3.89 -10.80
CA TYR A 600 -41.00 3.00 -11.93
C TYR A 600 -41.81 3.35 -13.18
N ILE A 601 -43.09 3.70 -13.02
CA ILE A 601 -44.02 3.99 -14.12
C ILE A 601 -43.61 5.25 -14.90
N GLU A 602 -42.85 6.16 -14.29
CA GLU A 602 -42.34 7.36 -14.95
C GLU A 602 -41.18 7.08 -15.93
N ASP A 603 -40.58 5.88 -15.87
CA ASP A 603 -39.41 5.50 -16.67
C ASP A 603 -39.77 4.49 -17.76
N GLU A 604 -39.52 4.81 -19.03
CA GLU A 604 -39.84 3.95 -20.18
C GLU A 604 -39.23 2.54 -20.08
N ARG A 605 -38.09 2.38 -19.38
CA ARG A 605 -37.44 1.08 -19.20
C ARG A 605 -38.32 0.10 -18.45
N PHE A 606 -39.18 0.59 -17.53
CA PHE A 606 -40.13 -0.26 -16.82
C PHE A 606 -41.07 -0.96 -17.80
N PHE A 607 -41.69 -0.23 -18.73
CA PHE A 607 -42.61 -0.79 -19.71
C PHE A 607 -41.92 -1.75 -20.69
N GLN A 608 -40.70 -1.42 -21.12
CA GLN A 608 -39.91 -2.31 -21.97
C GLN A 608 -39.60 -3.64 -21.26
N CYS A 609 -39.21 -3.58 -19.99
CA CYS A 609 -38.97 -4.76 -19.17
C CYS A 609 -40.25 -5.57 -18.96
N LEU A 610 -41.35 -4.91 -18.61
CA LEU A 610 -42.65 -5.54 -18.41
C LEU A 610 -43.14 -6.25 -19.68
N GLN A 611 -43.05 -5.60 -20.84
CA GLN A 611 -43.43 -6.19 -22.13
C GLN A 611 -42.62 -7.46 -22.42
N MET A 612 -41.30 -7.41 -22.22
CA MET A 612 -40.44 -8.59 -22.41
C MET A 612 -40.78 -9.72 -21.44
N LEU A 613 -40.98 -9.40 -20.15
CA LEU A 613 -41.31 -10.38 -19.11
C LEU A 613 -42.66 -11.06 -19.37
N VAL A 614 -43.70 -10.28 -19.71
CA VAL A 614 -45.02 -10.81 -20.08
C VAL A 614 -44.93 -11.68 -21.34
N GLY A 615 -44.19 -11.24 -22.36
CA GLY A 615 -43.95 -12.03 -23.56
C GLY A 615 -43.26 -13.36 -23.28
N CYS A 616 -42.27 -13.37 -22.38
CA CYS A 616 -41.58 -14.60 -21.95
C CYS A 616 -42.53 -15.56 -21.21
N GLY A 617 -43.34 -15.06 -20.29
CA GLY A 617 -44.26 -15.89 -19.50
C GLY A 617 -45.39 -16.50 -20.34
N LEU A 618 -45.98 -15.73 -21.26
CA LEU A 618 -47.04 -16.21 -22.17
C LEU A 618 -46.52 -17.22 -23.20
N SER A 619 -45.24 -17.13 -23.58
CA SER A 619 -44.59 -18.05 -24.52
C SER A 619 -43.97 -19.28 -23.82
N GLY A 620 -44.05 -19.34 -22.48
CA GLY A 620 -43.45 -20.39 -21.67
C GLY A 620 -44.23 -21.71 -21.66
N PRO A 621 -43.65 -22.79 -21.09
CA PRO A 621 -44.33 -24.09 -20.97
C PRO A 621 -45.43 -24.12 -19.90
N THR A 622 -45.57 -23.08 -19.07
CA THR A 622 -46.63 -22.94 -18.06
C THR A 622 -47.94 -22.46 -18.68
N SER A 623 -49.08 -22.71 -18.02
CA SER A 623 -50.41 -22.27 -18.50
C SER A 623 -50.46 -20.75 -18.73
N PRO A 624 -50.64 -20.25 -19.97
CA PRO A 624 -50.70 -18.81 -20.25
C PRO A 624 -51.86 -18.11 -19.53
N LEU A 625 -52.96 -18.83 -19.28
CA LEU A 625 -54.12 -18.31 -18.54
C LEU A 625 -53.76 -18.04 -17.07
N ALA A 626 -53.17 -19.02 -16.38
CA ALA A 626 -52.78 -18.86 -14.98
C ALA A 626 -51.72 -17.75 -14.80
N PHE A 627 -50.76 -17.68 -15.74
CA PHE A 627 -49.78 -16.59 -15.76
C PHE A 627 -50.45 -15.22 -15.98
N GLY A 628 -51.35 -15.11 -16.97
CA GLY A 628 -52.08 -13.87 -17.25
C GLY A 628 -52.94 -13.41 -16.07
N GLU A 629 -53.65 -14.33 -15.43
CA GLU A 629 -54.43 -14.07 -14.21
C GLU A 629 -53.55 -13.52 -13.07
N ALA A 630 -52.36 -14.11 -12.86
CA ALA A 630 -51.44 -13.64 -11.84
C ALA A 630 -50.90 -12.23 -12.13
N VAL A 631 -50.57 -11.92 -13.39
CA VAL A 631 -50.11 -10.59 -13.80
C VAL A 631 -51.22 -9.55 -13.63
N LEU A 632 -52.44 -9.84 -14.10
CA LEU A 632 -53.59 -8.95 -13.93
C LEU A 632 -53.93 -8.75 -12.45
N GLY A 633 -53.83 -9.80 -11.64
CA GLY A 633 -54.01 -9.74 -10.20
C GLY A 633 -52.98 -8.81 -9.54
N ALA A 634 -51.71 -8.88 -9.93
CA ALA A 634 -50.66 -7.98 -9.44
C ALA A 634 -50.97 -6.50 -9.78
N MET A 635 -51.34 -6.23 -11.04
CA MET A 635 -51.75 -4.90 -11.48
C MET A 635 -52.98 -4.38 -10.71
N GLY A 636 -53.98 -5.23 -10.50
CA GLY A 636 -55.20 -4.88 -9.77
C GLY A 636 -54.95 -4.53 -8.31
N ARG A 637 -54.04 -5.23 -7.62
CA ARG A 637 -53.64 -4.91 -6.24
C ARG A 637 -52.97 -3.53 -6.15
N SER A 638 -52.14 -3.19 -7.13
CA SER A 638 -51.42 -1.91 -7.17
C SER A 638 -52.29 -0.73 -7.62
N ALA A 639 -53.42 -0.98 -8.30
CA ALA A 639 -54.38 0.05 -8.70
C ALA A 639 -55.28 0.57 -7.55
N GLY A 640 -55.22 -0.03 -6.35
CA GLY A 640 -56.03 0.32 -5.18
C GLY A 640 -55.64 1.60 -4.43
N PHE A 641 -54.70 2.42 -4.92
CA PHE A 641 -54.33 3.72 -4.38
C PHE A 641 -54.10 4.71 -5.55
N PRO A 642 -54.73 5.90 -5.64
CA PRO A 642 -55.83 6.52 -4.89
C PRO A 642 -57.02 7.00 -5.77
N THR A 643 -58.27 6.94 -5.28
CA THR A 643 -59.36 7.92 -5.49
C THR A 643 -60.64 7.38 -4.84
N GLU A 644 -60.81 7.53 -3.52
CA GLU A 644 -62.15 7.46 -2.91
C GLU A 644 -62.12 8.04 -1.48
N GLN A 645 -61.70 9.31 -1.36
CA GLN A 645 -61.98 10.15 -0.20
C GLN A 645 -62.16 11.58 -0.73
N GLY A 646 -63.37 11.90 -1.17
CA GLY A 646 -63.67 13.24 -1.67
C GLY A 646 -64.92 13.32 -2.54
N ALA A 647 -66.04 12.74 -2.11
CA ALA A 647 -67.38 13.11 -2.60
C ALA A 647 -68.45 12.38 -1.78
N ALA A 648 -68.66 12.83 -0.54
CA ALA A 648 -69.92 12.61 0.12
C ALA A 648 -70.26 13.86 0.93
N VAL A 649 -71.51 14.30 0.76
CA VAL A 649 -72.23 15.41 1.43
C VAL A 649 -72.28 16.71 0.62
N GLU A 650 -73.28 16.79 -0.27
CA GLU A 650 -74.25 17.88 -0.33
C GLU A 650 -75.43 17.44 -1.21
N ASP A 651 -76.59 17.19 -0.58
CA ASP A 651 -77.96 17.42 -1.09
C ASP A 651 -78.96 16.46 -0.43
N VAL A 652 -79.67 16.95 0.59
CA VAL A 652 -81.07 16.54 0.87
C VAL A 652 -81.84 17.77 1.37
N GLU A 653 -82.99 17.98 0.73
CA GLU A 653 -83.95 19.07 0.83
C GLU A 653 -84.53 19.36 2.23
N ARG A 654 -84.98 20.61 2.36
CA ARG A 654 -85.93 21.12 3.36
C ARG A 654 -87.27 20.40 3.27
N ASP A 655 -87.88 20.04 4.40
CA ASP A 655 -89.03 20.78 4.93
C ASP A 655 -89.47 20.26 6.31
N GLY A 656 -90.04 21.14 7.15
CA GLY A 656 -90.88 20.77 8.29
C GLY A 656 -90.40 21.12 9.70
N GLN A 657 -90.53 22.39 10.10
CA GLN A 657 -90.80 22.80 11.49
C GLN A 657 -92.24 22.35 11.92
N PRO A 658 -92.66 22.33 13.21
CA PRO A 658 -92.31 23.33 14.26
C PRO A 658 -92.26 22.86 15.76
N THR A 659 -91.68 23.73 16.61
CA THR A 659 -92.00 24.04 18.06
C THR A 659 -91.88 22.90 19.11
N ASP A 660 -91.45 23.05 20.38
CA ASP A 660 -91.42 24.17 21.32
C ASP A 660 -90.54 23.84 22.58
N ARG A 661 -90.02 24.88 23.26
CA ARG A 661 -89.75 25.05 24.73
C ARG A 661 -88.67 24.29 25.55
N HIS A 662 -87.73 25.12 26.04
CA HIS A 662 -87.28 25.37 27.45
C HIS A 662 -86.73 24.27 28.39
N HIS A 663 -85.45 24.43 28.82
CA HIS A 663 -84.95 24.83 30.18
C HIS A 663 -83.49 24.33 30.38
N HIS A 664 -82.49 25.19 30.69
CA HIS A 664 -81.87 25.45 32.03
C HIS A 664 -81.44 24.15 32.77
N THR A 665 -80.21 23.94 33.30
CA THR A 665 -79.25 24.81 34.01
C THR A 665 -77.94 24.03 34.31
N VAL A 666 -76.86 24.78 34.61
CA VAL A 666 -75.54 24.48 35.24
C VAL A 666 -74.45 23.89 34.35
#